data_AF-A0A9P9UBL4-F1
#
_entry.id   AF-A0A9P9UBL4-F1
#
_cell.length_a   1.000
_cell.length_b   1.000
_cell.length_c   1.000
_cell.angle_alpha   90.00
_cell.angle_beta   90.00
_cell.angle_gamma   90.00
#
_symmetry.space_group_name_H-M   'P 1'
#
loop_
_entity.id
_entity.type
_entity.pdbx_description
1 polymer ?
#
loop_
_entity_poly.entity_id
_entity_poly.type
_entity_poly.pdbx_seq_one_letter_code
_entity_poly.pdbx_strand_id
1 'polypeptide(L)'
;MRGIQVAQYVKGPQELKVTELPDPTPAADEYLIEVHAAATNFFDILQIQGKYQHQPPFPWVSGAEFAGVVLATPSGSKNPKFPVGSRVFGASQGAYATKVKAKEVTLLPAPEGWSLVDAAGLFVTAPTSYGALVVRAGVKKGDYVLVHAAAGGVGLAAVQIAKAFGATVIATAGTKHKLEVAKSFGADHVVDYTDPNWPQIVKKLTPKGKGVDIVYDPVGLVDLSTKCTAWNGRILIVGFAAGKIEKLAMNKVLLKNISIVGIHWGQYAVHEKETVVTVWQGIMKLIAEGKFKPTVFSDKEFVGLEKIPDAETPPTAKLFSSTFRRTLRSSASGLSVAAAATAFKKNTPVQPAEIQAITKRNMHSKVVIIGSGPAAHTAAVYLARAELKPVLYEGFMANGIAAGGQLTTTTEIENFPGFPDGIMGQELMDKMKAQSERFGTTIVSETVAKLDLSARPFKYATEWSPEEYHTADAVILATGASARRLHLPGEEKYWQNGISACAVCDGAVPIFRNKHLVVIGGGDSAAEEAMYLTKYGSHVTVLVRKDKLRASSIMAQRLLKHEKITVKFNTVGVEVKGDDKGLMSHLVVKDVTTGQEETLEANGLFYAIGHDPATALVKGQLETDSEGYVVTKPGTTLTSVEGVFAAGDVQDKRYRQAITSAGTGCMAALDAEKFLSEHEDTPAEHRDTTAVQGNL
;
A
#
# COMPACT_ATOMS: atom_id res chain seq x y z
N MET A 1 2.48 35.46 8.84
CA MET A 1 1.55 34.52 9.49
C MET A 1 2.32 33.40 10.17
N ARG A 2 1.74 32.79 11.19
CA ARG A 2 2.26 31.53 11.76
C ARG A 2 1.56 30.35 11.12
N GLY A 3 2.27 29.26 10.89
CA GLY A 3 1.68 28.04 10.33
C GLY A 3 2.57 26.81 10.46
N ILE A 4 2.00 25.63 10.21
CA ILE A 4 2.73 24.36 10.20
C ILE A 4 3.14 24.06 8.76
N GLN A 5 4.38 24.42 8.42
CA GLN A 5 4.95 24.12 7.10
C GLN A 5 5.59 22.73 7.10
N VAL A 6 5.18 21.90 6.15
CA VAL A 6 5.76 20.59 5.88
C VAL A 6 6.70 20.75 4.68
N ALA A 7 7.99 20.54 4.91
CA ALA A 7 9.04 20.60 3.88
C ALA A 7 9.57 19.22 3.49
N GLN A 8 9.25 18.20 4.28
CA GLN A 8 9.51 16.78 4.06
C GLN A 8 8.47 15.98 4.85
N TYR A 9 8.19 14.74 4.45
CA TYR A 9 7.26 13.89 5.21
C TYR A 9 7.77 13.66 6.64
N VAL A 10 6.84 13.60 7.58
CA VAL A 10 7.11 13.36 9.00
C VAL A 10 6.55 12.01 9.43
N LYS A 11 7.15 11.39 10.45
CA LYS A 11 6.66 10.09 10.95
C LYS A 11 5.31 10.22 11.62
N GLY A 12 5.01 11.39 12.17
CA GLY A 12 3.72 11.68 12.75
C GLY A 12 3.63 13.11 13.27
N PRO A 13 2.48 13.44 13.88
CA PRO A 13 2.13 14.81 14.27
C PRO A 13 3.13 15.47 15.23
N GLN A 14 3.80 14.65 16.06
CA GLN A 14 4.77 15.09 17.07
C GLN A 14 6.04 15.74 16.48
N GLU A 15 6.30 15.55 15.18
CA GLU A 15 7.42 16.19 14.48
C GLU A 15 7.01 17.51 13.83
N LEU A 16 5.72 17.86 13.82
CA LEU A 16 5.24 19.12 13.28
C LEU A 16 5.69 20.29 14.15
N LYS A 17 6.13 21.36 13.49
CA LYS A 17 6.60 22.59 14.14
C LYS A 17 5.88 23.78 13.55
N VAL A 18 5.65 24.77 14.40
CA VAL A 18 5.14 26.07 13.96
C VAL A 18 6.29 26.88 13.42
N THR A 19 6.04 27.48 12.27
CA THR A 19 6.99 28.26 11.47
C THR A 19 6.40 29.64 11.21
N GLU A 20 7.24 30.66 11.24
CA GLU A 20 6.89 32.00 10.77
C GLU A 20 7.00 32.04 9.24
N LEU A 21 5.92 32.46 8.59
CA LEU A 21 5.77 32.48 7.13
C LEU A 21 5.28 33.87 6.68
N PRO A 22 5.58 34.32 5.46
CA PRO A 22 4.92 35.49 4.89
C PRO A 22 3.40 35.30 4.85
N ASP A 23 2.65 36.39 5.02
CA ASP A 23 1.20 36.35 4.78
C ASP A 23 0.91 35.99 3.32
N PRO A 24 -0.10 35.16 3.05
CA PRO A 24 -0.38 34.72 1.69
C PRO A 24 -1.13 35.81 0.92
N THR A 25 -0.71 36.08 -0.31
CA THR A 25 -1.38 37.04 -1.20
C THR A 25 -2.50 36.32 -1.98
N PRO A 26 -3.77 36.71 -1.81
CA PRO A 26 -4.88 36.13 -2.57
C PRO A 26 -4.78 36.45 -4.06
N ALA A 27 -5.07 35.47 -4.91
CA ALA A 27 -5.30 35.68 -6.34
C ALA A 27 -6.63 36.43 -6.59
N ALA A 28 -6.86 36.84 -7.84
CA ALA A 28 -8.03 37.64 -8.21
C ALA A 28 -9.39 36.96 -7.93
N ASP A 29 -9.42 35.62 -7.83
CA ASP A 29 -10.59 34.78 -7.53
C ASP A 29 -10.58 34.22 -6.09
N GLU A 30 -9.66 34.66 -5.23
CA GLU A 30 -9.46 34.10 -3.88
C GLU A 30 -9.80 35.12 -2.78
N TYR A 31 -10.34 34.60 -1.68
CA TYR A 31 -10.48 35.29 -0.40
C TYR A 31 -9.22 35.10 0.44
N LEU A 32 -8.92 36.09 1.29
CA LEU A 32 -8.00 35.92 2.42
C LEU A 32 -8.81 35.78 3.70
N ILE A 33 -8.60 34.69 4.43
CA ILE A 33 -9.33 34.36 5.65
C ILE A 33 -8.37 34.34 6.85
N GLU A 34 -8.78 34.99 7.93
CA GLU A 34 -8.19 34.80 9.26
C GLU A 34 -8.74 33.50 9.85
N VAL A 35 -7.88 32.53 10.13
CA VAL A 35 -8.29 31.23 10.67
C VAL A 35 -8.42 31.36 12.19
N HIS A 36 -9.62 31.09 12.71
CA HIS A 36 -9.88 31.07 14.14
C HIS A 36 -9.88 29.65 14.71
N ALA A 37 -10.31 28.68 13.90
CA ALA A 37 -10.32 27.27 14.27
C ALA A 37 -10.04 26.43 13.03
N ALA A 38 -9.28 25.34 13.22
CA ALA A 38 -9.02 24.33 12.21
C ALA A 38 -9.43 22.96 12.77
N ALA A 39 -9.97 22.11 11.91
CA ALA A 39 -10.28 20.74 12.28
C ALA A 39 -9.20 19.79 11.77
N THR A 40 -8.81 18.86 12.65
CA THR A 40 -7.85 17.81 12.34
C THR A 40 -8.57 16.56 11.89
N ASN A 41 -8.28 16.14 10.67
CA ASN A 41 -8.85 14.94 10.06
C ASN A 41 -7.80 13.84 9.94
N PHE A 42 -8.25 12.58 9.88
CA PHE A 42 -7.34 11.45 9.74
C PHE A 42 -6.50 11.52 8.46
N PHE A 43 -7.03 12.12 7.39
CA PHE A 43 -6.27 12.28 6.15
C PHE A 43 -5.17 13.33 6.26
N ASP A 44 -5.27 14.32 7.16
CA ASP A 44 -4.18 15.28 7.40
C ASP A 44 -2.93 14.53 7.91
N ILE A 45 -3.14 13.56 8.82
CA ILE A 45 -2.07 12.67 9.33
C ILE A 45 -1.48 11.83 8.20
N LEU A 46 -2.33 11.25 7.34
CA LEU A 46 -1.85 10.47 6.19
C LEU A 46 -1.08 11.36 5.19
N GLN A 47 -1.49 12.62 5.01
CA GLN A 47 -0.87 13.57 4.11
C GLN A 47 0.54 13.92 4.60
N ILE A 48 0.69 14.34 5.85
CA ILE A 48 2.01 14.67 6.43
C ILE A 48 2.96 13.46 6.47
N GLN A 49 2.43 12.23 6.48
CA GLN A 49 3.20 10.98 6.44
C GLN A 49 3.55 10.48 5.04
N GLY A 50 3.08 11.13 3.97
CA GLY A 50 3.27 10.65 2.60
C GLY A 50 2.41 9.44 2.23
N LYS A 51 1.39 9.12 3.03
CA LYS A 51 0.53 7.92 2.88
C LYS A 51 -0.84 8.20 2.27
N TYR A 52 -1.23 9.46 2.13
CA TYR A 52 -2.48 9.84 1.49
C TYR A 52 -2.36 9.81 -0.04
N GLN A 53 -3.45 9.48 -0.73
CA GLN A 53 -3.47 9.30 -2.19
C GLN A 53 -3.14 10.59 -2.95
N HIS A 54 -3.43 11.75 -2.38
CA HIS A 54 -3.17 13.06 -2.99
C HIS A 54 -2.22 13.86 -2.11
N GLN A 55 -1.00 14.10 -2.59
CA GLN A 55 0.04 14.83 -1.86
C GLN A 55 0.29 16.22 -2.44
N PRO A 56 0.29 17.29 -1.62
CA PRO A 56 0.73 18.60 -2.05
C PRO A 56 2.24 18.60 -2.35
N PRO A 57 2.71 19.44 -3.27
CA PRO A 57 4.15 19.61 -3.49
C PRO A 57 4.81 20.27 -2.27
N PHE A 58 6.02 19.83 -1.92
CA PHE A 58 6.81 20.49 -0.88
C PHE A 58 7.35 21.87 -1.33
N PRO A 59 7.53 22.81 -0.39
CA PRO A 59 6.93 22.82 0.93
C PRO A 59 5.46 23.28 0.85
N TRP A 60 4.60 22.78 1.75
CA TRP A 60 3.22 23.25 1.88
C TRP A 60 2.85 23.52 3.34
N VAL A 61 1.75 24.22 3.58
CA VAL A 61 1.17 24.37 4.92
C VAL A 61 0.12 23.28 5.14
N SER A 62 0.25 22.52 6.23
CA SER A 62 -0.64 21.39 6.52
C SER A 62 -2.07 21.83 6.91
N GLY A 63 -2.97 20.87 6.99
CA GLY A 63 -4.38 21.05 7.33
C GLY A 63 -5.22 21.54 6.15
N ALA A 64 -6.48 21.12 6.12
CA ALA A 64 -7.43 21.55 5.09
C ALA A 64 -8.66 22.30 5.61
N GLU A 65 -9.23 21.88 6.74
CA GLU A 65 -10.54 22.32 7.19
C GLU A 65 -10.44 23.46 8.19
N PHE A 66 -11.21 24.54 7.99
CA PHE A 66 -11.15 25.73 8.85
C PHE A 66 -12.48 26.44 9.01
N ALA A 67 -12.55 27.28 10.04
CA ALA A 67 -13.51 28.35 10.19
C ALA A 67 -12.82 29.64 10.63
N GLY A 68 -13.31 30.77 10.12
CA GLY A 68 -12.60 32.03 10.20
C GLY A 68 -13.41 33.25 9.80
N VAL A 69 -12.71 34.37 9.70
CA VAL A 69 -13.27 35.68 9.33
C VAL A 69 -12.62 36.16 8.04
N VAL A 70 -13.42 36.66 7.09
CA VAL A 70 -12.92 37.23 5.84
C VAL A 70 -12.13 38.51 6.11
N LEU A 71 -10.84 38.53 5.74
CA LEU A 71 -9.98 39.71 5.79
C LEU A 71 -9.97 40.49 4.47
N ALA A 72 -10.01 39.80 3.34
CA ALA A 72 -10.04 40.41 2.02
C ALA A 72 -10.89 39.59 1.04
N THR A 73 -11.57 40.29 0.15
CA THR A 73 -12.40 39.71 -0.91
C THR A 73 -11.63 39.58 -2.23
N PRO A 74 -12.06 38.71 -3.16
CA PRO A 74 -11.46 38.58 -4.48
C PRO A 74 -11.45 39.91 -5.23
N SER A 75 -10.27 40.37 -5.66
CA SER A 75 -10.11 41.65 -6.35
C SER A 75 -10.75 41.67 -7.75
N GLY A 76 -10.96 40.50 -8.35
CA GLY A 76 -11.63 40.34 -9.65
C GLY A 76 -13.16 40.30 -9.57
N SER A 77 -13.76 40.24 -8.36
CA SER A 77 -15.22 40.17 -8.21
C SER A 77 -15.82 41.53 -7.89
N LYS A 78 -16.86 41.92 -8.63
CA LYS A 78 -17.64 43.14 -8.34
C LYS A 78 -18.62 42.96 -7.18
N ASN A 79 -19.09 41.73 -6.95
CA ASN A 79 -20.08 41.37 -5.94
C ASN A 79 -19.65 40.08 -5.21
N PRO A 80 -18.63 40.13 -4.34
CA PRO A 80 -18.21 38.97 -3.57
C PRO A 80 -19.34 38.48 -2.66
N LYS A 81 -19.57 37.17 -2.60
CA LYS A 81 -20.63 36.56 -1.78
C LYS A 81 -20.44 36.82 -0.28
N PHE A 82 -19.20 36.92 0.17
CA PHE A 82 -18.85 37.09 1.59
C PHE A 82 -18.07 38.40 1.79
N PRO A 83 -18.68 39.49 2.27
CA PRO A 83 -17.95 40.73 2.54
C PRO A 83 -16.90 40.56 3.66
N VAL A 84 -15.93 41.48 3.73
CA VAL A 84 -14.95 41.55 4.84
C VAL A 84 -15.68 41.56 6.19
N GLY A 85 -15.18 40.79 7.15
CA GLY A 85 -15.82 40.56 8.46
C GLY A 85 -16.83 39.41 8.47
N SER A 86 -17.16 38.81 7.33
CA SER A 86 -18.05 37.63 7.29
C SER A 86 -17.43 36.44 8.01
N ARG A 87 -18.25 35.75 8.80
CA ARG A 87 -17.90 34.48 9.45
C ARG A 87 -18.16 33.33 8.49
N VAL A 88 -17.10 32.60 8.14
CA VAL A 88 -17.16 31.52 7.14
C VAL A 88 -16.50 30.26 7.66
N PHE A 89 -16.89 29.12 7.10
CA PHE A 89 -16.16 27.86 7.22
C PHE A 89 -15.94 27.26 5.84
N GLY A 90 -14.94 26.41 5.70
CA GLY A 90 -14.52 25.93 4.41
C GLY A 90 -13.40 24.90 4.48
N ALA A 91 -12.94 24.50 3.29
CA ALA A 91 -11.68 23.77 3.17
C ALA A 91 -10.78 24.39 2.10
N SER A 92 -9.49 24.47 2.42
CA SER A 92 -8.41 24.85 1.53
C SER A 92 -7.10 24.34 2.12
N GLN A 93 -6.17 23.89 1.27
CA GLN A 93 -4.86 23.47 1.74
C GLN A 93 -4.16 24.63 2.47
N GLY A 94 -3.67 24.38 3.68
CA GLY A 94 -2.99 25.37 4.52
C GLY A 94 -3.80 25.87 5.71
N ALA A 95 -4.81 25.13 6.15
CA ALA A 95 -5.65 25.52 7.29
C ALA A 95 -4.91 25.53 8.64
N TYR A 96 -3.78 24.83 8.79
CA TYR A 96 -2.93 24.92 9.98
C TYR A 96 -2.02 26.16 9.93
N ALA A 97 -2.61 27.32 9.71
CA ALA A 97 -1.98 28.62 9.77
C ALA A 97 -2.96 29.66 10.29
N THR A 98 -2.46 30.82 10.72
CA THR A 98 -3.31 31.92 11.17
C THR A 98 -4.06 32.60 10.03
N LYS A 99 -3.65 32.38 8.77
CA LYS A 99 -4.30 32.90 7.57
C LYS A 99 -4.30 31.87 6.46
N VAL A 100 -5.37 31.79 5.69
CA VAL A 100 -5.52 30.87 4.55
C VAL A 100 -6.19 31.55 3.38
N LYS A 101 -5.85 31.12 2.16
CA LYS A 101 -6.54 31.54 0.93
C LYS A 101 -7.60 30.52 0.56
N ALA A 102 -8.76 30.97 0.11
CA ALA A 102 -9.83 30.06 -0.29
C ALA A 102 -10.64 30.63 -1.46
N LYS A 103 -11.14 29.74 -2.33
CA LYS A 103 -12.04 30.12 -3.41
C LYS A 103 -13.45 30.23 -2.88
N GLU A 104 -14.27 31.07 -3.51
CA GLU A 104 -15.67 31.27 -3.09
C GLU A 104 -16.47 29.95 -3.01
N VAL A 105 -16.21 29.04 -3.94
CA VAL A 105 -16.88 27.73 -4.05
C VAL A 105 -16.55 26.76 -2.91
N THR A 106 -15.46 27.00 -2.17
CA THR A 106 -15.06 26.18 -1.01
C THR A 106 -15.40 26.84 0.32
N LEU A 107 -16.18 27.92 0.29
CA LEU A 107 -16.63 28.67 1.46
C LEU A 107 -18.15 28.62 1.64
N LEU A 108 -18.57 28.46 2.89
CA LEU A 108 -19.96 28.51 3.33
C LEU A 108 -20.08 29.47 4.52
N PRO A 109 -21.24 30.14 4.69
CA PRO A 109 -21.45 30.98 5.87
C PRO A 109 -21.49 30.10 7.13
N ALA A 110 -20.82 30.53 8.20
CA ALA A 110 -20.92 29.86 9.49
C ALA A 110 -22.41 29.80 9.92
N PRO A 111 -22.93 28.63 10.36
CA PRO A 111 -24.32 28.53 10.77
C PRO A 111 -24.68 29.52 11.87
N GLU A 112 -25.93 30.00 11.85
CA GLU A 112 -26.42 30.94 12.85
C GLU A 112 -26.36 30.32 14.26
N GLY A 113 -25.88 31.09 15.23
CA GLY A 113 -25.71 30.64 16.61
C GLY A 113 -24.51 29.72 16.88
N TRP A 114 -23.80 29.24 15.85
CA TRP A 114 -22.62 28.39 16.03
C TRP A 114 -21.37 29.25 16.26
N SER A 115 -20.46 28.80 17.12
CA SER A 115 -19.13 29.40 17.22
C SER A 115 -18.28 29.04 15.99
N LEU A 116 -17.12 29.70 15.78
CA LEU A 116 -16.20 29.29 14.72
C LEU A 116 -15.55 27.93 15.03
N VAL A 117 -15.39 27.58 16.31
CA VAL A 117 -14.92 26.24 16.71
C VAL A 117 -15.93 25.18 16.29
N ASP A 118 -17.22 25.41 16.54
CA ASP A 118 -18.30 24.50 16.14
C ASP A 118 -18.39 24.32 14.63
N ALA A 119 -18.18 25.39 13.87
CA ALA A 119 -18.24 25.37 12.41
C ALA A 119 -17.00 24.71 11.76
N ALA A 120 -15.84 24.70 12.44
CA ALA A 120 -14.58 24.26 11.86
C ALA A 120 -14.57 22.79 11.42
N GLY A 121 -15.32 21.92 12.09
CA GLY A 121 -15.40 20.48 11.75
C GLY A 121 -16.52 20.12 10.78
N LEU A 122 -17.23 21.09 10.21
CA LEU A 122 -18.46 20.84 9.46
C LEU A 122 -18.24 20.48 7.98
N PHE A 123 -17.24 21.08 7.34
CA PHE A 123 -17.01 21.03 5.89
C PHE A 123 -16.66 19.63 5.35
N VAL A 124 -15.96 18.82 6.12
CA VAL A 124 -15.55 17.46 5.74
C VAL A 124 -16.50 16.44 6.36
N THR A 125 -16.80 16.56 7.65
CA THR A 125 -17.46 15.48 8.40
C THR A 125 -18.93 15.28 8.01
N ALA A 126 -19.70 16.37 7.93
CA ALA A 126 -21.13 16.32 7.63
C ALA A 126 -21.42 15.84 6.20
N PRO A 127 -20.81 16.39 5.14
CA PRO A 127 -21.13 15.95 3.80
C PRO A 127 -20.55 14.58 3.44
N THR A 128 -19.42 14.16 4.02
CA THR A 128 -18.98 12.77 3.91
C THR A 128 -20.05 11.82 4.43
N SER A 129 -20.64 12.14 5.58
CA SER A 129 -21.67 11.31 6.22
C SER A 129 -23.02 11.38 5.51
N TYR A 130 -23.43 12.57 5.06
CA TYR A 130 -24.66 12.78 4.32
C TYR A 130 -24.61 12.13 2.94
N GLY A 131 -23.52 12.34 2.19
CA GLY A 131 -23.31 11.68 0.90
C GLY A 131 -23.30 10.16 1.02
N ALA A 132 -22.65 9.62 2.05
CA ALA A 132 -22.66 8.18 2.29
C ALA A 132 -24.06 7.65 2.64
N LEU A 133 -24.74 8.23 3.64
CA LEU A 133 -26.01 7.69 4.14
C LEU A 133 -27.20 8.01 3.23
N VAL A 134 -27.30 9.24 2.74
CA VAL A 134 -28.48 9.71 2.01
C VAL A 134 -28.33 9.45 0.51
N VAL A 135 -27.21 9.87 -0.09
CA VAL A 135 -27.04 9.77 -1.55
C VAL A 135 -26.71 8.34 -1.97
N ARG A 136 -25.72 7.71 -1.34
CA ARG A 136 -25.22 6.39 -1.72
C ARG A 136 -26.02 5.26 -1.06
N ALA A 137 -26.32 5.41 0.23
CA ALA A 137 -27.04 4.39 0.99
C ALA A 137 -28.54 4.65 1.15
N GLY A 138 -29.11 5.72 0.59
CA GLY A 138 -30.56 5.94 0.56
C GLY A 138 -31.26 5.61 1.88
N VAL A 139 -30.70 6.06 3.01
CA VAL A 139 -31.23 5.81 4.35
C VAL A 139 -32.67 6.30 4.44
N LYS A 140 -33.54 5.48 5.04
CA LYS A 140 -34.96 5.78 5.19
C LYS A 140 -35.47 5.46 6.58
N LYS A 141 -36.65 5.98 6.88
CA LYS A 141 -37.35 5.71 8.13
C LYS A 141 -37.53 4.21 8.33
N GLY A 142 -37.16 3.72 9.52
CA GLY A 142 -37.25 2.32 9.89
C GLY A 142 -36.01 1.47 9.58
N ASP A 143 -35.02 2.00 8.87
CA ASP A 143 -33.73 1.32 8.71
C ASP A 143 -33.01 1.19 10.07
N TYR A 144 -32.26 0.10 10.23
CA TYR A 144 -31.27 -0.06 11.29
C TYR A 144 -29.88 0.27 10.73
N VAL A 145 -29.21 1.25 11.33
CA VAL A 145 -27.90 1.74 10.88
C VAL A 145 -26.85 1.45 11.96
N LEU A 146 -25.83 0.65 11.62
CA LEU A 146 -24.66 0.45 12.45
C LEU A 146 -23.61 1.52 12.12
N VAL A 147 -23.15 2.29 13.10
CA VAL A 147 -22.10 3.29 12.92
C VAL A 147 -20.83 2.87 13.67
N HIS A 148 -19.76 2.60 12.94
CA HIS A 148 -18.46 2.33 13.53
C HIS A 148 -17.69 3.58 13.91
N ALA A 149 -16.90 3.48 14.99
CA ALA A 149 -16.16 4.60 15.58
C ALA A 149 -17.04 5.85 15.77
N ALA A 150 -18.24 5.64 16.32
CA ALA A 150 -19.31 6.63 16.32
C ALA A 150 -18.97 7.94 17.06
N ALA A 151 -17.98 7.93 17.96
CA ALA A 151 -17.52 9.12 18.67
C ALA A 151 -16.53 10.01 17.89
N GLY A 152 -16.14 9.63 16.66
CA GLY A 152 -15.35 10.50 15.78
C GLY A 152 -16.21 11.51 15.02
N GLY A 153 -15.61 12.54 14.41
CA GLY A 153 -16.36 13.60 13.72
C GLY A 153 -17.35 13.10 12.66
N VAL A 154 -16.89 12.24 11.73
CA VAL A 154 -17.76 11.58 10.75
C VAL A 154 -18.77 10.61 11.38
N GLY A 155 -18.40 9.94 12.48
CA GLY A 155 -19.29 9.05 13.21
C GLY A 155 -20.46 9.80 13.85
N LEU A 156 -20.19 10.91 14.53
CA LEU A 156 -21.21 11.75 15.16
C LEU A 156 -22.11 12.42 14.12
N ALA A 157 -21.57 12.83 12.98
CA ALA A 157 -22.37 13.30 11.86
C ALA A 157 -23.29 12.19 11.32
N ALA A 158 -22.76 10.98 11.13
CA ALA A 158 -23.53 9.83 10.66
C ALA A 158 -24.67 9.43 11.62
N VAL A 159 -24.44 9.44 12.93
CA VAL A 159 -25.48 9.19 13.94
C VAL A 159 -26.62 10.19 13.77
N GLN A 160 -26.33 11.50 13.77
CA GLN A 160 -27.35 12.55 13.67
C GLN A 160 -28.13 12.48 12.36
N ILE A 161 -27.45 12.27 11.23
CA ILE A 161 -28.08 12.18 9.92
C ILE A 161 -28.99 10.96 9.84
N ALA A 162 -28.54 9.78 10.27
CA ALA A 162 -29.38 8.59 10.29
C ALA A 162 -30.63 8.80 11.16
N LYS A 163 -30.49 9.42 12.34
CA LYS A 163 -31.62 9.77 13.22
C LYS A 163 -32.58 10.77 12.58
N ALA A 164 -32.07 11.79 11.89
CA ALA A 164 -32.89 12.79 11.22
C ALA A 164 -33.77 12.18 10.10
N PHE A 165 -33.32 11.07 9.50
CA PHE A 165 -34.07 10.30 8.50
C PHE A 165 -34.95 9.19 9.11
N GLY A 166 -35.05 9.12 10.44
CA GLY A 166 -35.94 8.20 11.16
C GLY A 166 -35.41 6.77 11.27
N ALA A 167 -34.10 6.57 11.15
CA ALA A 167 -33.46 5.29 11.40
C ALA A 167 -33.29 4.99 12.90
N THR A 168 -33.12 3.71 13.23
CA THR A 168 -32.61 3.26 14.52
C THR A 168 -31.10 3.09 14.41
N VAL A 169 -30.34 3.76 15.27
CA VAL A 169 -28.88 3.81 15.19
C VAL A 169 -28.26 2.97 16.30
N ILE A 170 -27.41 2.03 15.89
CA ILE A 170 -26.53 1.25 16.76
C ILE A 170 -25.12 1.80 16.58
N ALA A 171 -24.58 2.46 17.61
CA ALA A 171 -23.23 3.03 17.59
C ALA A 171 -22.22 2.07 18.21
N THR A 172 -21.01 2.01 17.66
CA THR A 172 -19.89 1.29 18.28
C THR A 172 -18.69 2.18 18.56
N ALA A 173 -18.03 1.92 19.69
CA ALA A 173 -16.79 2.56 20.10
C ALA A 173 -16.03 1.68 21.12
N GLY A 174 -14.74 1.91 21.32
CA GLY A 174 -13.90 1.05 22.16
C GLY A 174 -13.74 1.47 23.62
N THR A 175 -14.52 2.44 24.11
CA THR A 175 -14.47 2.87 25.51
C THR A 175 -15.85 3.31 25.97
N LYS A 176 -16.19 3.11 27.24
CA LYS A 176 -17.45 3.57 27.84
C LYS A 176 -17.73 5.05 27.58
N HIS A 177 -16.73 5.92 27.75
CA HIS A 177 -16.87 7.35 27.51
C HIS A 177 -17.32 7.68 26.07
N LYS A 178 -16.60 7.13 25.07
CA LYS A 178 -16.98 7.29 23.65
C LYS A 178 -18.38 6.75 23.33
N LEU A 179 -18.84 5.69 24.01
CA LEU A 179 -20.20 5.18 23.86
C LEU A 179 -21.23 6.20 24.39
N GLU A 180 -20.99 6.79 25.56
CA GLU A 180 -21.86 7.85 26.11
C GLU A 180 -21.89 9.10 25.20
N VAL A 181 -20.74 9.47 24.63
CA VAL A 181 -20.69 10.54 23.61
C VAL A 181 -21.60 10.20 22.44
N ALA A 182 -21.46 9.03 21.81
CA ALA A 182 -22.32 8.63 20.69
C ALA A 182 -23.82 8.64 21.07
N LYS A 183 -24.16 8.21 22.30
CA LYS A 183 -25.52 8.24 22.83
C LYS A 183 -26.05 9.67 22.99
N SER A 184 -25.24 10.60 23.49
CA SER A 184 -25.61 12.03 23.62
C SER A 184 -25.84 12.75 22.28
N PHE A 185 -25.44 12.11 21.17
CA PHE A 185 -25.68 12.57 19.80
C PHE A 185 -26.84 11.84 19.10
N GLY A 186 -27.54 10.96 19.82
CA GLY A 186 -28.80 10.36 19.36
C GLY A 186 -28.75 8.87 19.02
N ALA A 187 -27.63 8.18 19.29
CA ALA A 187 -27.60 6.72 19.12
C ALA A 187 -28.61 6.03 20.06
N ASP A 188 -29.46 5.16 19.52
CA ASP A 188 -30.47 4.42 20.30
C ASP A 188 -29.83 3.29 21.12
N HIS A 189 -28.80 2.66 20.54
CA HIS A 189 -28.03 1.61 21.17
C HIS A 189 -26.54 1.88 21.01
N VAL A 190 -25.77 1.39 21.99
CA VAL A 190 -24.32 1.48 22.00
C VAL A 190 -23.71 0.11 22.26
N VAL A 191 -22.65 -0.24 21.54
CA VAL A 191 -21.97 -1.55 21.62
C VAL A 191 -20.47 -1.34 21.67
N ASP A 192 -19.80 -1.94 22.65
CA ASP A 192 -18.35 -1.96 22.72
C ASP A 192 -17.78 -2.90 21.65
N TYR A 193 -17.05 -2.37 20.66
CA TYR A 193 -16.50 -3.19 19.59
C TYR A 193 -15.28 -4.02 20.03
N THR A 194 -14.76 -3.81 21.25
CA THR A 194 -13.63 -4.59 21.79
C THR A 194 -14.10 -5.95 22.29
N ASP A 195 -15.42 -6.11 22.52
CA ASP A 195 -16.03 -7.41 22.72
C ASP A 195 -16.01 -8.20 21.38
N PRO A 196 -15.35 -9.37 21.30
CA PRO A 196 -15.29 -10.16 20.08
C PRO A 196 -16.67 -10.63 19.58
N ASN A 197 -17.69 -10.60 20.43
CA ASN A 197 -19.08 -10.96 20.12
C ASN A 197 -19.95 -9.75 19.74
N TRP A 198 -19.37 -8.57 19.53
CA TRP A 198 -20.13 -7.38 19.15
C TRP A 198 -21.06 -7.60 17.95
N PRO A 199 -20.74 -8.39 16.89
CA PRO A 199 -21.68 -8.59 15.79
C PRO A 199 -22.96 -9.31 16.23
N GLN A 200 -22.85 -10.26 17.16
CA GLN A 200 -23.99 -10.98 17.73
C GLN A 200 -24.83 -10.05 18.62
N ILE A 201 -24.20 -9.16 19.37
CA ILE A 201 -24.90 -8.13 20.16
C ILE A 201 -25.69 -7.21 19.24
N VAL A 202 -25.06 -6.70 18.17
CA VAL A 202 -25.73 -5.87 17.15
C VAL A 202 -26.95 -6.59 16.55
N LYS A 203 -26.82 -7.88 16.19
CA LYS A 203 -27.97 -8.65 15.68
C LYS A 203 -29.10 -8.72 16.70
N LYS A 204 -28.80 -9.01 17.97
CA LYS A 204 -29.83 -9.12 19.04
C LYS A 204 -30.62 -7.82 19.24
N LEU A 205 -30.01 -6.67 18.96
CA LEU A 205 -30.67 -5.36 19.03
C LEU A 205 -31.60 -5.09 17.85
N THR A 206 -31.54 -5.90 16.79
CA THR A 206 -32.40 -5.76 15.62
C THR A 206 -33.64 -6.67 15.71
N PRO A 207 -34.77 -6.31 15.10
CA PRO A 207 -35.99 -7.11 15.13
C PRO A 207 -35.74 -8.53 14.65
N LYS A 208 -36.10 -9.52 15.47
CA LYS A 208 -35.92 -10.96 15.20
C LYS A 208 -34.48 -11.37 14.84
N GLY A 209 -33.47 -10.58 15.24
CA GLY A 209 -32.08 -10.90 14.92
C GLY A 209 -31.69 -10.69 13.46
N LYS A 210 -32.49 -9.93 12.68
CA LYS A 210 -32.32 -9.81 11.21
C LYS A 210 -30.96 -9.22 10.80
N GLY A 211 -30.36 -8.39 11.65
CA GLY A 211 -29.18 -7.58 11.33
C GLY A 211 -29.53 -6.14 10.94
N VAL A 212 -28.51 -5.35 10.63
CA VAL A 212 -28.66 -3.94 10.24
C VAL A 212 -28.82 -3.80 8.73
N ASP A 213 -29.61 -2.81 8.31
CA ASP A 213 -29.88 -2.53 6.90
C ASP A 213 -28.71 -1.74 6.26
N ILE A 214 -28.05 -0.89 7.04
CA ILE A 214 -26.88 -0.11 6.61
C ILE A 214 -25.77 -0.21 7.67
N VAL A 215 -24.53 -0.39 7.21
CA VAL A 215 -23.32 -0.24 8.02
C VAL A 215 -22.55 0.98 7.51
N TYR A 216 -22.15 1.87 8.42
CA TYR A 216 -21.28 3.00 8.16
C TYR A 216 -19.90 2.73 8.77
N ASP A 217 -18.89 2.53 7.92
CA ASP A 217 -17.57 2.06 8.34
C ASP A 217 -16.43 3.02 7.92
N PRO A 218 -15.95 3.87 8.85
CA PRO A 218 -14.78 4.72 8.64
C PRO A 218 -13.45 4.09 9.10
N VAL A 219 -13.46 2.86 9.61
CA VAL A 219 -12.29 2.23 10.26
C VAL A 219 -11.74 1.03 9.51
N GLY A 220 -12.58 0.27 8.82
CA GLY A 220 -12.23 -1.00 8.17
C GLY A 220 -12.54 -2.21 9.05
N LEU A 221 -13.80 -2.40 9.42
CA LEU A 221 -14.36 -3.58 10.09
C LEU A 221 -15.33 -4.36 9.18
N VAL A 222 -15.19 -4.21 7.86
CA VAL A 222 -16.15 -4.65 6.83
C VAL A 222 -16.43 -6.15 6.92
N ASP A 223 -15.40 -6.97 7.13
CA ASP A 223 -15.57 -8.44 7.20
C ASP A 223 -16.43 -8.85 8.39
N LEU A 224 -16.17 -8.28 9.57
CA LEU A 224 -16.94 -8.58 10.77
C LEU A 224 -18.37 -8.05 10.65
N SER A 225 -18.54 -6.88 10.05
CA SER A 225 -19.84 -6.27 9.79
C SER A 225 -20.75 -7.17 8.96
N THR A 226 -20.22 -7.94 8.00
CA THR A 226 -21.04 -8.89 7.23
C THR A 226 -21.79 -9.90 8.09
N LYS A 227 -21.31 -10.21 9.30
CA LYS A 227 -21.96 -11.16 10.23
C LYS A 227 -23.26 -10.59 10.79
N CYS A 228 -23.34 -9.28 10.96
CA CYS A 228 -24.49 -8.55 11.49
C CYS A 228 -25.26 -7.71 10.48
N THR A 229 -24.84 -7.65 9.21
CA THR A 229 -25.63 -7.06 8.12
C THR A 229 -26.82 -7.96 7.76
N ALA A 230 -27.98 -7.35 7.49
CA ALA A 230 -29.19 -8.01 7.03
C ALA A 230 -29.09 -8.43 5.55
N TRP A 231 -30.02 -9.27 5.10
CA TRP A 231 -30.20 -9.59 3.67
C TRP A 231 -30.50 -8.29 2.90
N ASN A 232 -29.89 -8.10 1.72
CA ASN A 232 -29.92 -6.87 0.91
C ASN A 232 -29.34 -5.63 1.62
N GLY A 233 -28.58 -5.80 2.71
CA GLY A 233 -27.99 -4.68 3.43
C GLY A 233 -26.82 -4.04 2.68
N ARG A 234 -26.46 -2.81 3.07
CA ARG A 234 -25.37 -2.03 2.44
C ARG A 234 -24.27 -1.74 3.44
N ILE A 235 -23.03 -2.00 3.08
CA ILE A 235 -21.87 -1.61 3.87
C ILE A 235 -21.17 -0.46 3.16
N LEU A 236 -21.16 0.70 3.82
CA LEU A 236 -20.53 1.91 3.36
C LEU A 236 -19.07 1.93 3.80
N ILE A 237 -18.16 1.92 2.83
CA ILE A 237 -16.73 2.08 3.06
C ILE A 237 -16.42 3.57 2.98
N VAL A 238 -16.15 4.17 4.14
CA VAL A 238 -15.88 5.61 4.29
C VAL A 238 -14.39 5.87 4.41
N GLY A 239 -13.66 4.98 5.07
CA GLY A 239 -12.22 5.11 5.26
C GLY A 239 -11.64 3.93 6.04
N PHE A 240 -10.33 3.97 6.23
CA PHE A 240 -9.55 2.94 6.93
C PHE A 240 -8.79 3.55 8.10
N ALA A 241 -9.50 4.25 9.00
CA ALA A 241 -8.87 4.95 10.12
C ALA A 241 -8.13 4.02 11.11
N ALA A 242 -8.35 2.70 11.05
CA ALA A 242 -7.53 1.72 11.77
C ALA A 242 -6.15 1.48 11.13
N GLY A 243 -5.88 2.03 9.94
CA GLY A 243 -4.60 1.97 9.24
C GLY A 243 -4.41 0.73 8.36
N LYS A 244 -5.38 -0.20 8.33
CA LYS A 244 -5.33 -1.41 7.49
C LYS A 244 -6.44 -1.39 6.46
N ILE A 245 -6.09 -1.63 5.20
CA ILE A 245 -7.07 -1.88 4.12
C ILE A 245 -7.65 -3.27 4.34
N GLU A 246 -8.96 -3.35 4.51
CA GLU A 246 -9.66 -4.59 4.87
C GLU A 246 -9.75 -5.56 3.69
N LYS A 247 -9.57 -6.87 3.95
CA LYS A 247 -9.79 -7.95 2.97
C LYS A 247 -11.15 -8.58 3.26
N LEU A 248 -12.03 -8.64 2.25
CA LEU A 248 -13.39 -9.17 2.41
C LEU A 248 -13.59 -10.45 1.60
N ALA A 249 -14.07 -11.51 2.26
CA ALA A 249 -14.44 -12.74 1.58
C ALA A 249 -15.77 -12.54 0.81
N MET A 250 -15.70 -12.52 -0.52
CA MET A 250 -16.85 -12.17 -1.38
C MET A 250 -18.01 -13.16 -1.32
N ASN A 251 -17.78 -14.39 -0.88
CA ASN A 251 -18.87 -15.33 -0.58
C ASN A 251 -19.81 -14.80 0.52
N LYS A 252 -19.29 -14.06 1.53
CA LYS A 252 -20.13 -13.45 2.57
C LYS A 252 -21.05 -12.37 2.00
N VAL A 253 -20.57 -11.65 0.99
CA VAL A 253 -21.34 -10.64 0.25
C VAL A 253 -22.45 -11.31 -0.55
N LEU A 254 -22.08 -12.34 -1.32
CA LEU A 254 -23.00 -13.15 -2.13
C LEU A 254 -24.14 -13.76 -1.31
N LEU A 255 -23.81 -14.41 -0.18
CA LEU A 255 -24.77 -15.18 0.62
C LEU A 255 -25.87 -14.35 1.29
N LYS A 256 -25.70 -13.03 1.36
CA LYS A 256 -26.69 -12.10 1.93
C LYS A 256 -27.14 -11.01 0.94
N ASN A 257 -26.70 -11.11 -0.31
CA ASN A 257 -26.88 -10.07 -1.32
C ASN A 257 -26.48 -8.67 -0.80
N ILE A 258 -25.34 -8.59 -0.11
CA ILE A 258 -24.85 -7.35 0.48
C ILE A 258 -24.29 -6.46 -0.64
N SER A 259 -24.59 -5.16 -0.59
CA SER A 259 -23.90 -4.17 -1.42
C SER A 259 -22.71 -3.57 -0.67
N ILE A 260 -21.54 -3.56 -1.31
CA ILE A 260 -20.36 -2.84 -0.81
C ILE A 260 -20.27 -1.51 -1.55
N VAL A 261 -20.31 -0.41 -0.80
CA VAL A 261 -20.51 0.93 -1.37
C VAL A 261 -19.43 1.87 -0.87
N GLY A 262 -18.48 2.23 -1.74
CA GLY A 262 -17.50 3.27 -1.43
C GLY A 262 -18.08 4.69 -1.49
N ILE A 263 -17.53 5.58 -0.67
CA ILE A 263 -17.70 7.03 -0.76
C ILE A 263 -16.32 7.71 -0.81
N HIS A 264 -16.11 8.56 -1.83
CA HIS A 264 -14.94 9.43 -1.91
C HIS A 264 -15.41 10.88 -2.04
N TRP A 265 -15.78 11.49 -0.90
CA TRP A 265 -16.46 12.78 -0.89
C TRP A 265 -15.74 13.87 -1.71
N GLY A 266 -14.42 14.00 -1.55
CA GLY A 266 -13.64 15.01 -2.28
C GLY A 266 -13.72 14.90 -3.81
N GLN A 267 -14.02 13.72 -4.37
CA GLN A 267 -14.11 13.52 -5.83
C GLN A 267 -15.47 13.99 -6.40
N TYR A 268 -16.49 14.20 -5.56
CA TYR A 268 -17.77 14.76 -6.04
C TYR A 268 -17.62 16.18 -6.60
N ALA A 269 -16.69 16.96 -6.05
CA ALA A 269 -16.39 18.31 -6.56
C ALA A 269 -15.84 18.32 -8.01
N VAL A 270 -15.35 17.17 -8.49
CA VAL A 270 -14.84 16.99 -9.85
C VAL A 270 -15.89 16.34 -10.74
N HIS A 271 -16.46 15.22 -10.28
CA HIS A 271 -17.28 14.34 -11.12
C HIS A 271 -18.79 14.62 -11.07
N GLU A 272 -19.31 15.21 -9.98
CA GLU A 272 -20.75 15.40 -9.75
C GLU A 272 -21.02 16.67 -8.91
N LYS A 273 -20.75 17.83 -9.50
CA LYS A 273 -20.80 19.13 -8.78
C LYS A 273 -22.20 19.48 -8.27
N GLU A 274 -23.24 19.07 -8.98
CA GLU A 274 -24.64 19.28 -8.62
C GLU A 274 -25.02 18.50 -7.35
N THR A 275 -24.45 17.31 -7.18
CA THR A 275 -24.62 16.50 -5.98
C THR A 275 -24.04 17.22 -4.76
N VAL A 276 -22.90 17.92 -4.90
CA VAL A 276 -22.31 18.72 -3.81
C VAL A 276 -23.27 19.78 -3.31
N VAL A 277 -23.93 20.50 -4.22
CA VAL A 277 -24.93 21.53 -3.88
C VAL A 277 -26.11 20.90 -3.13
N THR A 278 -26.63 19.79 -3.64
CA THR A 278 -27.77 19.07 -3.05
C THR A 278 -27.46 18.58 -1.64
N VAL A 279 -26.27 18.04 -1.42
CA VAL A 279 -25.80 17.58 -0.10
C VAL A 279 -25.72 18.74 0.89
N TRP A 280 -25.12 19.87 0.49
CA TRP A 280 -25.02 21.04 1.36
C TRP A 280 -26.38 21.65 1.71
N GLN A 281 -27.31 21.72 0.74
CA GLN A 281 -28.69 22.15 1.01
C GLN A 281 -29.37 21.23 2.03
N GLY A 282 -29.17 19.92 1.91
CA GLY A 282 -29.69 18.94 2.87
C GLY A 282 -29.14 19.13 4.27
N ILE A 283 -27.82 19.31 4.41
CA ILE A 283 -27.16 19.55 5.71
C ILE A 283 -27.65 20.85 6.35
N MET A 284 -27.66 21.95 5.58
CA MET A 284 -28.11 23.24 6.09
C MET A 284 -29.58 23.21 6.53
N LYS A 285 -30.43 22.46 5.81
CA LYS A 285 -31.81 22.21 6.24
C LYS A 285 -31.88 21.46 7.56
N LEU A 286 -31.08 20.41 7.76
CA LEU A 286 -31.05 19.69 9.04
C LEU A 286 -30.58 20.56 10.20
N ILE A 287 -29.61 21.45 9.97
CA ILE A 287 -29.15 22.42 10.97
C ILE A 287 -30.28 23.39 11.31
N ALA A 288 -30.94 23.98 10.31
CA ALA A 288 -32.05 24.91 10.51
C ALA A 288 -33.25 24.28 11.23
N GLU A 289 -33.51 22.99 11.00
CA GLU A 289 -34.56 22.23 11.69
C GLU A 289 -34.15 21.75 13.10
N GLY A 290 -32.93 22.06 13.57
CA GLY A 290 -32.42 21.62 14.86
C GLY A 290 -32.13 20.11 14.94
N LYS A 291 -32.05 19.42 13.79
CA LYS A 291 -31.80 17.97 13.68
C LYS A 291 -30.31 17.63 13.55
N PHE A 292 -29.46 18.64 13.35
CA PHE A 292 -28.01 18.50 13.31
C PHE A 292 -27.36 19.61 14.15
N LYS A 293 -26.59 19.21 15.16
CA LYS A 293 -25.79 20.06 16.04
C LYS A 293 -24.29 19.88 15.78
N PRO A 294 -23.43 20.79 16.27
CA PRO A 294 -21.98 20.67 16.10
C PRO A 294 -21.46 19.32 16.57
N THR A 295 -20.56 18.71 15.81
CA THR A 295 -19.90 17.43 16.17
C THR A 295 -18.76 17.61 17.18
N VAL A 296 -18.42 18.85 17.49
CA VAL A 296 -17.45 19.20 18.53
C VAL A 296 -18.03 18.87 19.90
N PHE A 297 -17.29 18.10 20.71
CA PHE A 297 -17.57 17.86 22.12
C PHE A 297 -16.26 18.00 22.89
N SER A 298 -16.29 18.62 24.06
CA SER A 298 -15.08 18.98 24.81
C SER A 298 -14.81 18.04 25.97
N ASP A 299 -13.83 17.15 25.78
CA ASP A 299 -13.10 16.50 26.88
C ASP A 299 -11.80 17.25 27.20
N LYS A 300 -11.21 17.85 26.17
CA LYS A 300 -9.93 18.56 26.21
C LYS A 300 -9.93 19.65 25.15
N GLU A 301 -9.42 20.82 25.52
CA GLU A 301 -9.26 21.94 24.61
C GLU A 301 -7.82 22.00 24.09
N PHE A 302 -7.66 22.29 22.80
CA PHE A 302 -6.37 22.47 22.14
C PHE A 302 -6.31 23.88 21.57
N VAL A 303 -5.55 24.75 22.24
CA VAL A 303 -5.44 26.17 21.89
C VAL A 303 -4.07 26.46 21.30
N GLY A 304 -4.05 27.06 20.11
CA GLY A 304 -2.84 27.45 19.39
C GLY A 304 -2.28 26.35 18.47
N LEU A 305 -1.53 26.77 17.45
CA LEU A 305 -0.95 25.88 16.43
C LEU A 305 0.00 24.83 17.03
N GLU A 306 0.67 25.18 18.13
CA GLU A 306 1.59 24.34 18.91
C GLU A 306 0.90 23.13 19.54
N LYS A 307 -0.43 23.17 19.65
CA LYS A 307 -1.25 22.07 20.17
C LYS A 307 -1.83 21.18 19.09
N ILE A 308 -1.65 21.51 17.80
CA ILE A 308 -2.04 20.64 16.69
C ILE A 308 -1.36 19.27 16.79
N PRO A 309 -0.04 19.14 17.03
CA PRO A 309 0.61 17.84 17.25
C PRO A 309 -0.12 16.95 18.28
N ASP A 310 -0.55 17.55 19.39
CA ASP A 310 -1.26 16.85 20.46
C ASP A 310 -2.68 16.46 20.02
N ALA A 311 -3.36 17.30 19.23
CA ALA A 311 -4.70 17.06 18.71
C ALA A 311 -4.73 15.94 17.66
N GLU A 312 -3.69 15.80 16.84
CA GLU A 312 -3.63 14.74 15.84
C GLU A 312 -3.10 13.40 16.38
N THR A 313 -2.59 13.34 17.61
CA THR A 313 -2.02 12.11 18.16
C THR A 313 -3.11 11.09 18.50
N PRO A 314 -3.15 9.90 17.87
CA PRO A 314 -4.17 8.91 18.14
C PRO A 314 -4.12 8.45 19.61
N PRO A 315 -5.26 8.33 20.32
CA PRO A 315 -5.30 7.82 21.69
C PRO A 315 -4.74 6.39 21.85
N THR A 316 -4.55 5.65 20.75
CA THR A 316 -4.19 4.22 20.71
C THR A 316 -2.70 3.93 20.56
N ALA A 317 -1.80 4.93 20.63
CA ALA A 317 -0.35 4.70 20.65
C ALA A 317 0.16 3.87 21.87
N LYS A 318 -0.73 3.39 22.75
CA LYS A 318 -0.43 2.45 23.84
C LYS A 318 -1.04 1.04 23.69
N LEU A 319 -1.77 0.73 22.62
CA LEU A 319 -2.60 -0.50 22.55
C LEU A 319 -1.90 -1.78 22.08
N PHE A 320 -0.59 -1.79 21.80
CA PHE A 320 0.15 -3.02 21.46
C PHE A 320 1.51 -3.14 22.16
N SER A 321 1.57 -2.88 23.48
CA SER A 321 2.78 -3.14 24.28
C SER A 321 2.60 -4.08 25.48
N SER A 322 1.43 -4.70 25.68
CA SER A 322 1.15 -5.44 26.92
C SER A 322 1.27 -6.97 26.86
N THR A 323 1.79 -7.58 25.80
CA THR A 323 1.90 -9.06 25.72
C THR A 323 3.32 -9.62 25.64
N PHE A 324 4.37 -8.81 25.87
CA PHE A 324 5.74 -9.34 25.94
C PHE A 324 6.58 -8.63 27.02
N ARG A 325 6.21 -8.83 28.30
CA ARG A 325 7.09 -8.54 29.44
C ARG A 325 6.89 -9.59 30.53
N ARG A 326 7.33 -10.81 30.24
CA ARG A 326 7.59 -11.83 31.27
C ARG A 326 8.60 -12.84 30.75
N THR A 327 9.82 -12.40 30.45
CA THR A 327 11.02 -12.97 31.09
C THR A 327 12.21 -12.05 30.87
N LEU A 328 12.83 -11.58 31.96
CA LEU A 328 14.25 -11.26 32.15
C LEU A 328 14.38 -10.27 33.31
N ARG A 329 14.39 -10.83 34.53
CA ARG A 329 15.00 -10.21 35.71
C ARG A 329 16.35 -10.90 35.90
N SER A 330 17.41 -10.09 35.90
CA SER A 330 18.84 -10.31 36.22
C SER A 330 19.67 -9.96 34.98
N SER A 331 20.36 -8.83 34.91
CA SER A 331 21.39 -8.36 35.85
C SER A 331 21.65 -6.88 35.61
N ALA A 332 22.11 -6.20 36.68
CA ALA A 332 22.37 -4.77 36.71
C ALA A 332 23.81 -4.46 36.29
N SER A 333 23.98 -3.39 35.50
CA SER A 333 25.10 -2.43 35.47
C SER A 333 24.94 -1.65 34.15
N GLY A 334 24.46 -0.40 34.11
CA GLY A 334 25.12 0.78 34.64
C GLY A 334 26.03 1.34 33.55
N LEU A 335 25.60 2.39 32.84
CA LEU A 335 26.46 3.50 32.41
C LEU A 335 25.64 4.65 31.81
N SER A 336 26.18 5.85 32.01
CA SER A 336 25.53 7.16 32.07
C SER A 336 25.37 7.84 30.70
N VAL A 337 24.37 8.72 30.66
CA VAL A 337 24.15 9.79 29.70
C VAL A 337 25.34 10.76 29.69
N ALA A 338 25.80 11.17 28.50
CA ALA A 338 26.51 12.43 28.29
C ALA A 338 26.22 12.95 26.87
N ALA A 339 25.61 14.13 26.83
CA ALA A 339 25.39 14.94 25.64
C ALA A 339 26.70 15.64 25.21
N ALA A 340 26.92 15.78 23.92
CA ALA A 340 27.88 16.73 23.38
C ALA A 340 27.26 17.40 22.14
N ALA A 341 26.89 18.66 22.31
CA ALA A 341 26.54 19.58 21.24
C ALA A 341 27.82 20.13 20.61
N THR A 342 27.92 20.08 19.28
CA THR A 342 28.96 20.79 18.53
C THR A 342 28.29 21.66 17.47
N ALA A 343 28.55 22.96 17.61
CA ALA A 343 28.11 24.02 16.72
C ALA A 343 28.81 23.92 15.35
N PHE A 344 28.05 24.08 14.26
CA PHE A 344 28.61 24.40 12.94
C PHE A 344 28.12 25.75 12.43
N LYS A 345 29.08 26.45 11.82
CA LYS A 345 29.09 27.85 11.41
C LYS A 345 28.02 28.20 10.36
N LYS A 346 27.56 29.46 10.43
CA LYS A 346 26.79 30.17 9.40
C LYS A 346 27.49 30.08 8.03
N ASN A 347 26.76 29.63 7.00
CA ASN A 347 27.07 29.93 5.61
C ASN A 347 26.03 30.90 5.03
N THR A 348 26.53 31.83 4.24
CA THR A 348 25.91 32.98 3.58
C THR A 348 24.74 32.60 2.65
N PRO A 349 23.71 33.46 2.46
CA PRO A 349 22.59 33.17 1.58
C PRO A 349 23.01 33.12 0.11
N VAL A 350 22.65 32.03 -0.57
CA VAL A 350 22.74 31.90 -2.02
C VAL A 350 21.62 32.71 -2.68
N GLN A 351 21.93 33.42 -3.77
CA GLN A 351 21.01 34.39 -4.40
C GLN A 351 19.80 33.73 -5.12
N PRO A 352 18.67 34.45 -5.29
CA PRO A 352 17.37 33.90 -5.74
C PRO A 352 17.30 33.33 -7.16
N ALA A 353 18.33 33.48 -7.98
CA ALA A 353 18.34 32.95 -9.36
C ALA A 353 18.46 31.41 -9.41
N GLU A 354 18.98 30.77 -8.36
CA GLU A 354 19.08 29.30 -8.29
C GLU A 354 17.76 28.60 -7.89
N ILE A 355 16.77 29.34 -7.38
CA ILE A 355 15.55 28.77 -6.80
C ILE A 355 14.54 28.33 -7.88
N GLN A 356 14.59 28.90 -9.09
CA GLN A 356 13.75 28.45 -10.21
C GLN A 356 14.24 27.13 -10.87
N ALA A 357 15.41 26.61 -10.50
CA ALA A 357 15.96 25.37 -11.07
C ALA A 357 15.59 24.09 -10.28
N ILE A 358 14.79 24.19 -9.21
CA ILE A 358 14.59 23.07 -8.25
C ILE A 358 13.31 22.26 -8.54
N THR A 359 12.30 22.83 -9.19
CA THR A 359 11.03 22.17 -9.52
C THR A 359 11.06 21.32 -10.80
N LYS A 360 12.27 20.93 -11.26
CA LYS A 360 12.58 20.03 -12.38
C LYS A 360 13.77 19.09 -12.08
N ARG A 361 14.02 18.76 -10.81
CA ARG A 361 15.24 18.02 -10.44
C ARG A 361 15.09 16.50 -10.54
N ASN A 362 15.65 15.96 -11.62
CA ASN A 362 16.14 14.60 -11.72
C ASN A 362 16.82 14.16 -10.39
N MET A 363 16.25 13.18 -9.70
CA MET A 363 16.89 12.59 -8.51
C MET A 363 18.18 11.84 -8.86
N HIS A 364 19.21 11.99 -8.02
CA HIS A 364 20.44 11.23 -8.08
C HIS A 364 20.61 10.39 -6.80
N SER A 365 21.00 9.12 -6.93
CA SER A 365 21.22 8.19 -5.81
C SER A 365 22.56 7.47 -5.94
N LYS A 366 23.25 7.19 -4.83
CA LYS A 366 24.47 6.36 -4.89
C LYS A 366 24.18 4.96 -5.45
N VAL A 367 23.07 4.37 -5.00
CA VAL A 367 22.64 3.05 -5.45
C VAL A 367 21.12 2.99 -5.60
N VAL A 368 20.68 2.46 -6.73
CA VAL A 368 19.27 2.13 -6.98
C VAL A 368 19.10 0.62 -7.07
N ILE A 369 18.04 0.10 -6.46
CA ILE A 369 17.66 -1.31 -6.48
C ILE A 369 16.36 -1.41 -7.27
N ILE A 370 16.34 -2.26 -8.30
CA ILE A 370 15.17 -2.45 -9.17
C ILE A 370 14.60 -3.84 -8.91
N GLY A 371 13.43 -3.89 -8.27
CA GLY A 371 12.75 -5.12 -7.86
C GLY A 371 12.33 -5.09 -6.39
N SER A 372 11.47 -6.03 -6.00
CA SER A 372 10.88 -6.11 -4.64
C SER A 372 10.86 -7.52 -4.06
N GLY A 373 11.58 -8.48 -4.64
CA GLY A 373 11.72 -9.82 -4.08
C GLY A 373 12.66 -9.88 -2.87
N PRO A 374 12.89 -11.08 -2.31
CA PRO A 374 13.83 -11.29 -1.19
C PRO A 374 15.24 -10.74 -1.44
N ALA A 375 15.73 -10.86 -2.69
CA ALA A 375 17.03 -10.31 -3.08
C ALA A 375 17.08 -8.78 -2.94
N ALA A 376 16.05 -8.08 -3.45
CA ALA A 376 15.99 -6.63 -3.43
C ALA A 376 15.91 -6.08 -1.99
N HIS A 377 15.02 -6.63 -1.17
CA HIS A 377 14.89 -6.19 0.22
C HIS A 377 16.11 -6.55 1.07
N THR A 378 16.73 -7.71 0.84
CA THR A 378 17.98 -8.03 1.56
C THR A 378 19.09 -7.05 1.15
N ALA A 379 19.24 -6.75 -0.14
CA ALA A 379 20.22 -5.75 -0.59
C ALA A 379 19.96 -4.38 0.04
N ALA A 380 18.70 -3.95 0.07
CA ALA A 380 18.26 -2.68 0.65
C ALA A 380 18.59 -2.58 2.14
N VAL A 381 18.34 -3.63 2.93
CA VAL A 381 18.65 -3.68 4.36
C VAL A 381 20.15 -3.48 4.61
N TYR A 382 21.01 -4.15 3.85
CA TYR A 382 22.47 -4.04 4.03
C TYR A 382 22.97 -2.66 3.63
N LEU A 383 22.59 -2.15 2.45
CA LEU A 383 22.99 -0.82 1.97
C LEU A 383 22.48 0.31 2.86
N ALA A 384 21.25 0.19 3.39
CA ALA A 384 20.69 1.19 4.29
C ALA A 384 21.43 1.21 5.63
N ARG A 385 21.81 0.04 6.16
CA ARG A 385 22.65 -0.06 7.37
C ARG A 385 24.08 0.44 7.17
N ALA A 386 24.56 0.46 5.93
CA ALA A 386 25.84 1.07 5.54
C ALA A 386 25.71 2.58 5.28
N GLU A 387 24.57 3.21 5.61
CA GLU A 387 24.31 4.65 5.43
C GLU A 387 24.40 5.14 3.96
N LEU A 388 24.25 4.23 2.99
CA LEU A 388 24.30 4.53 1.55
C LEU A 388 22.97 5.04 0.98
N LYS A 389 21.92 5.12 1.82
CA LYS A 389 20.58 5.64 1.47
C LYS A 389 20.03 5.04 0.16
N PRO A 390 19.90 3.70 0.05
CA PRO A 390 19.45 3.05 -1.17
C PRO A 390 18.03 3.47 -1.53
N VAL A 391 17.77 3.64 -2.83
CA VAL A 391 16.41 3.78 -3.36
C VAL A 391 15.99 2.46 -3.99
N LEU A 392 14.88 1.88 -3.55
CA LEU A 392 14.32 0.63 -4.07
C LEU A 392 13.02 0.92 -4.83
N TYR A 393 12.95 0.51 -6.08
CA TYR A 393 11.73 0.56 -6.89
C TYR A 393 11.02 -0.78 -6.83
N GLU A 394 9.86 -0.81 -6.15
CA GLU A 394 9.16 -2.06 -5.88
C GLU A 394 8.21 -2.50 -7.00
N GLY A 395 7.93 -1.60 -7.96
CA GLY A 395 7.03 -1.83 -9.09
C GLY A 395 5.55 -1.62 -8.76
N PHE A 396 4.80 -1.11 -9.72
CA PHE A 396 3.34 -1.10 -9.68
C PHE A 396 2.80 -2.25 -10.54
N MET A 397 2.59 -3.43 -9.93
CA MET A 397 2.23 -4.67 -10.65
C MET A 397 3.22 -5.03 -11.78
N ALA A 398 4.50 -4.71 -11.60
CA ALA A 398 5.55 -4.96 -12.59
C ALA A 398 5.60 -6.45 -12.97
N ASN A 399 5.66 -6.74 -14.28
CA ASN A 399 5.61 -8.09 -14.83
C ASN A 399 4.38 -8.93 -14.40
N GLY A 400 3.28 -8.26 -14.02
CA GLY A 400 2.05 -8.91 -13.56
C GLY A 400 2.12 -9.45 -12.13
N ILE A 401 3.16 -9.10 -11.37
CA ILE A 401 3.38 -9.54 -9.99
C ILE A 401 3.33 -8.32 -9.06
N ALA A 402 2.63 -8.45 -7.93
CA ALA A 402 2.55 -7.39 -6.94
C ALA A 402 3.92 -7.12 -6.28
N ALA A 403 4.08 -5.92 -5.71
CA ALA A 403 5.25 -5.59 -4.92
C ALA A 403 5.47 -6.62 -3.79
N GLY A 404 6.69 -7.15 -3.70
CA GLY A 404 7.04 -8.33 -2.89
C GLY A 404 7.50 -9.52 -3.74
N GLY A 405 7.27 -9.49 -5.06
CA GLY A 405 7.75 -10.51 -5.99
C GLY A 405 6.96 -11.82 -5.93
N GLN A 406 7.49 -12.90 -6.51
CA GLN A 406 6.74 -14.16 -6.70
C GLN A 406 6.15 -14.75 -5.40
N LEU A 407 6.75 -14.48 -4.25
CA LEU A 407 6.26 -14.97 -2.96
C LEU A 407 4.90 -14.37 -2.57
N THR A 408 4.45 -13.28 -3.19
CA THR A 408 3.10 -12.76 -2.96
C THR A 408 2.01 -13.65 -3.56
N THR A 409 2.41 -14.56 -4.46
CA THR A 409 1.53 -15.50 -5.17
C THR A 409 1.54 -16.90 -4.57
N THR A 410 2.41 -17.16 -3.59
CA THR A 410 2.39 -18.42 -2.83
C THR A 410 1.58 -18.29 -1.55
N THR A 411 1.18 -19.43 -1.00
CA THR A 411 0.48 -19.52 0.28
C THR A 411 1.49 -19.56 1.43
N GLU A 412 1.90 -20.75 1.86
CA GLU A 412 2.77 -20.97 3.00
C GLU A 412 4.20 -21.36 2.58
N ILE A 413 5.20 -20.79 3.25
CA ILE A 413 6.62 -21.04 3.03
C ILE A 413 7.17 -21.73 4.27
N GLU A 414 7.55 -23.00 4.10
CA GLU A 414 8.09 -23.84 5.19
C GLU A 414 9.61 -23.97 5.14
N ASN A 415 10.25 -23.52 4.06
CA ASN A 415 11.67 -23.71 3.79
C ASN A 415 12.52 -22.44 3.93
N PHE A 416 11.95 -21.35 4.45
CA PHE A 416 12.71 -20.15 4.80
C PHE A 416 13.17 -20.23 6.27
N PRO A 417 14.49 -20.33 6.54
CA PRO A 417 15.00 -20.52 7.90
C PRO A 417 14.65 -19.32 8.79
N GLY A 418 14.27 -19.60 10.05
CA GLY A 418 13.81 -18.61 11.03
C GLY A 418 12.31 -18.64 11.31
N PHE A 419 11.55 -19.40 10.52
CA PHE A 419 10.11 -19.61 10.69
C PHE A 419 9.80 -21.11 10.85
N PRO A 420 10.00 -21.68 12.05
CA PRO A 420 9.85 -23.13 12.27
C PRO A 420 8.42 -23.65 12.07
N ASP A 421 7.43 -22.77 12.22
CA ASP A 421 6.00 -23.07 12.05
C ASP A 421 5.49 -22.70 10.64
N GLY A 422 6.39 -22.38 9.70
CA GLY A 422 6.02 -21.81 8.40
C GLY A 422 5.66 -20.32 8.47
N ILE A 423 5.55 -19.68 7.31
CA ILE A 423 5.09 -18.29 7.19
C ILE A 423 4.39 -18.07 5.84
N MET A 424 3.31 -17.28 5.83
CA MET A 424 2.68 -16.90 4.58
C MET A 424 3.61 -16.06 3.71
N GLY A 425 3.67 -16.32 2.40
CA GLY A 425 4.59 -15.63 1.49
C GLY A 425 4.41 -14.11 1.47
N GLN A 426 3.15 -13.64 1.51
CA GLN A 426 2.84 -12.21 1.68
C GLN A 426 3.38 -11.64 2.99
N GLU A 427 3.22 -12.38 4.10
CA GLU A 427 3.67 -11.92 5.42
C GLU A 427 5.20 -11.85 5.50
N LEU A 428 5.91 -12.81 4.90
CA LEU A 428 7.37 -12.78 4.82
C LEU A 428 7.85 -11.52 4.09
N MET A 429 7.23 -11.19 2.95
CA MET A 429 7.59 -10.01 2.17
C MET A 429 7.24 -8.71 2.87
N ASP A 430 6.10 -8.64 3.56
CA ASP A 430 5.74 -7.48 4.39
C ASP A 430 6.79 -7.26 5.50
N LYS A 431 7.28 -8.32 6.15
CA LYS A 431 8.35 -8.23 7.15
C LYS A 431 9.67 -7.75 6.53
N MET A 432 10.05 -8.25 5.35
CA MET A 432 11.27 -7.83 4.65
C MET A 432 11.20 -6.35 4.20
N LYS A 433 10.04 -5.91 3.69
CA LYS A 433 9.78 -4.51 3.36
C LYS A 433 9.91 -3.61 4.59
N ALA A 434 9.21 -3.94 5.66
CA ALA A 434 9.28 -3.19 6.92
C ALA A 434 10.71 -3.12 7.48
N GLN A 435 11.51 -4.18 7.31
CA GLN A 435 12.92 -4.17 7.71
C GLN A 435 13.77 -3.23 6.85
N SER A 436 13.53 -3.17 5.55
CA SER A 436 14.21 -2.23 4.63
C SER A 436 13.90 -0.78 5.02
N GLU A 437 12.61 -0.44 5.17
CA GLU A 437 12.15 0.90 5.58
C GLU A 437 12.71 1.29 6.95
N ARG A 438 12.74 0.36 7.91
CA ARG A 438 13.27 0.58 9.26
C ARG A 438 14.70 1.11 9.26
N PHE A 439 15.54 0.64 8.34
CA PHE A 439 16.94 1.07 8.24
C PHE A 439 17.16 2.26 7.32
N GLY A 440 16.11 2.83 6.72
CA GLY A 440 16.20 4.07 5.96
C GLY A 440 16.28 3.90 4.44
N THR A 441 15.91 2.73 3.89
CA THR A 441 15.68 2.60 2.44
C THR A 441 14.51 3.48 2.01
N THR A 442 14.69 4.25 0.93
CA THR A 442 13.58 4.93 0.26
C THR A 442 12.92 3.94 -0.70
N ILE A 443 11.69 3.51 -0.41
CA ILE A 443 10.94 2.59 -1.28
C ILE A 443 9.95 3.38 -2.13
N VAL A 444 10.01 3.19 -3.44
CA VAL A 444 9.16 3.86 -4.43
C VAL A 444 8.27 2.83 -5.12
N SER A 445 6.96 2.99 -4.99
CA SER A 445 5.94 2.11 -5.58
C SER A 445 5.68 2.43 -7.06
N GLU A 446 6.75 2.49 -7.86
CA GLU A 446 6.70 2.72 -9.31
C GLU A 446 7.50 1.67 -10.06
N THR A 447 7.08 1.37 -11.29
CA THR A 447 7.82 0.50 -12.21
C THR A 447 8.89 1.32 -12.92
N VAL A 448 10.15 0.87 -12.86
CA VAL A 448 11.21 1.42 -13.75
C VAL A 448 10.93 0.93 -15.16
N ALA A 449 10.74 1.86 -16.11
CA ALA A 449 10.36 1.56 -17.48
C ALA A 449 11.53 1.66 -18.47
N LYS A 450 12.52 2.51 -18.17
CA LYS A 450 13.73 2.68 -18.98
C LYS A 450 14.97 2.67 -18.08
N LEU A 451 16.04 2.04 -18.55
CA LEU A 451 17.35 2.03 -17.91
C LEU A 451 18.42 2.14 -19.01
N ASP A 452 19.33 3.08 -18.87
CA ASP A 452 20.45 3.33 -19.78
C ASP A 452 21.77 3.14 -19.02
N LEU A 453 22.51 2.10 -19.42
CA LEU A 453 23.77 1.67 -18.84
C LEU A 453 25.01 2.11 -19.64
N SER A 454 24.83 2.94 -20.68
CA SER A 454 25.90 3.32 -21.61
C SER A 454 26.97 4.24 -20.99
N ALA A 455 26.60 4.99 -19.94
CA ALA A 455 27.50 5.89 -19.22
C ALA A 455 27.10 6.02 -17.75
N ARG A 456 28.08 6.26 -16.88
CA ARG A 456 27.88 6.57 -15.46
C ARG A 456 27.82 8.10 -15.22
N PRO A 457 27.00 8.59 -14.28
CA PRO A 457 26.00 7.83 -13.52
C PRO A 457 24.88 7.33 -14.45
N PHE A 458 24.43 6.10 -14.22
CA PHE A 458 23.42 5.43 -15.03
C PHE A 458 22.11 6.18 -14.99
N LYS A 459 21.35 6.19 -16.08
CA LYS A 459 20.08 6.92 -16.16
C LYS A 459 18.92 5.95 -16.14
N TYR A 460 17.83 6.30 -15.46
CA TYR A 460 16.62 5.50 -15.46
C TYR A 460 15.37 6.38 -15.36
N ALA A 461 14.23 5.90 -15.86
CA ALA A 461 12.95 6.62 -15.82
C ALA A 461 11.83 5.66 -15.40
N THR A 462 10.82 6.19 -14.72
CA THR A 462 9.66 5.42 -14.25
C THR A 462 8.54 5.42 -15.29
N GLU A 463 7.62 4.47 -15.16
CA GLU A 463 6.51 4.26 -16.10
C GLU A 463 5.56 5.47 -16.21
N TRP A 464 5.31 6.18 -15.12
CA TRP A 464 4.41 7.34 -15.10
C TRP A 464 5.10 8.64 -15.54
N SER A 465 6.43 8.69 -15.52
CA SER A 465 7.24 9.85 -15.93
C SER A 465 8.37 9.45 -16.89
N PRO A 466 8.07 8.90 -18.09
CA PRO A 466 9.07 8.30 -18.98
C PRO A 466 10.04 9.31 -19.66
N GLU A 467 9.77 10.61 -19.51
CA GLU A 467 10.59 11.71 -20.04
C GLU A 467 11.47 12.36 -18.94
N GLU A 468 11.30 11.95 -17.68
CA GLU A 468 12.10 12.43 -16.55
C GLU A 468 13.12 11.35 -16.15
N TYR A 469 14.41 11.68 -16.28
CA TYR A 469 15.48 10.73 -16.01
C TYR A 469 16.11 10.98 -14.65
N HIS A 470 16.04 9.98 -13.77
CA HIS A 470 16.85 9.89 -12.56
C HIS A 470 18.24 9.32 -12.88
N THR A 471 19.18 9.48 -11.96
CA THR A 471 20.53 8.92 -12.09
C THR A 471 20.98 8.09 -10.88
N ALA A 472 21.83 7.09 -11.11
CA ALA A 472 22.47 6.35 -10.04
C ALA A 472 23.93 5.96 -10.34
N ASP A 473 24.81 6.00 -9.34
CA ASP A 473 26.22 5.59 -9.51
C ASP A 473 26.39 4.08 -9.66
N ALA A 474 25.50 3.32 -9.00
CA ALA A 474 25.40 1.87 -9.05
C ALA A 474 23.95 1.40 -9.16
N VAL A 475 23.74 0.24 -9.80
CA VAL A 475 22.41 -0.39 -9.97
C VAL A 475 22.46 -1.84 -9.48
N ILE A 476 21.52 -2.23 -8.63
CA ILE A 476 21.25 -3.65 -8.31
C ILE A 476 19.98 -4.08 -9.02
N LEU A 477 20.13 -4.95 -10.02
CA LEU A 477 19.02 -5.59 -10.72
C LEU A 477 18.56 -6.83 -9.95
N ALA A 478 17.37 -6.75 -9.36
CA ALA A 478 16.74 -7.80 -8.58
C ALA A 478 15.28 -8.03 -9.02
N THR A 479 15.04 -7.94 -10.33
CA THR A 479 13.71 -8.00 -10.96
C THR A 479 13.09 -9.40 -10.98
N GLY A 480 13.86 -10.42 -10.62
CA GLY A 480 13.43 -11.80 -10.52
C GLY A 480 13.22 -12.50 -11.87
N ALA A 481 12.53 -13.63 -11.82
CA ALA A 481 12.05 -14.39 -12.98
C ALA A 481 10.63 -14.85 -12.69
N SER A 482 9.81 -15.11 -13.71
CA SER A 482 8.46 -15.61 -13.54
C SER A 482 8.36 -17.04 -14.07
N ALA A 483 7.77 -17.95 -13.31
CA ALA A 483 7.51 -19.30 -13.83
C ALA A 483 6.50 -19.25 -14.98
N ARG A 484 6.81 -19.95 -16.09
CA ARG A 484 5.90 -20.03 -17.23
C ARG A 484 4.66 -20.84 -16.87
N ARG A 485 3.50 -20.32 -17.26
CA ARG A 485 2.19 -20.94 -17.06
C ARG A 485 1.52 -21.21 -18.41
N LEU A 486 0.66 -22.22 -18.45
CA LEU A 486 -0.09 -22.55 -19.67
C LEU A 486 -1.43 -21.84 -19.77
N HIS A 487 -1.92 -21.25 -18.68
CA HIS A 487 -3.22 -20.58 -18.60
C HIS A 487 -4.37 -21.49 -19.05
N LEU A 488 -4.35 -22.74 -18.59
CA LEU A 488 -5.41 -23.70 -18.92
C LEU A 488 -6.75 -23.21 -18.36
N PRO A 489 -7.88 -23.49 -19.04
CA PRO A 489 -9.21 -23.39 -18.42
C PRO A 489 -9.24 -24.06 -17.04
N GLY A 490 -9.70 -23.32 -16.03
CA GLY A 490 -9.71 -23.74 -14.62
C GLY A 490 -8.43 -23.43 -13.84
N GLU A 491 -7.32 -23.09 -14.50
CA GLU A 491 -6.02 -22.87 -13.85
C GLU A 491 -6.07 -21.74 -12.82
N GLU A 492 -6.72 -20.61 -13.13
CA GLU A 492 -6.81 -19.48 -12.21
C GLU A 492 -7.50 -19.86 -10.88
N LYS A 493 -8.52 -20.72 -10.94
CA LYS A 493 -9.27 -21.18 -9.77
C LYS A 493 -8.44 -22.12 -8.88
N TYR A 494 -7.65 -23.00 -9.50
CA TYR A 494 -6.90 -24.05 -8.80
C TYR A 494 -5.40 -23.72 -8.61
N TRP A 495 -4.96 -22.52 -9.04
CA TRP A 495 -3.63 -22.01 -8.76
C TRP A 495 -3.40 -21.95 -7.24
N GLN A 496 -2.34 -22.59 -6.75
CA GLN A 496 -2.05 -22.81 -5.33
C GLN A 496 -3.08 -23.64 -4.54
N ASN A 497 -4.11 -24.16 -5.21
CA ASN A 497 -5.10 -25.10 -4.67
C ASN A 497 -5.05 -26.45 -5.44
N GLY A 498 -3.83 -26.88 -5.74
CA GLY A 498 -3.56 -28.09 -6.54
C GLY A 498 -2.64 -27.84 -7.74
N ILE A 499 -2.49 -26.59 -8.20
CA ILE A 499 -1.51 -26.25 -9.25
C ILE A 499 -0.34 -25.46 -8.66
N SER A 500 0.88 -25.87 -8.99
CA SER A 500 2.13 -25.21 -8.62
C SER A 500 3.09 -25.14 -9.82
N ALA A 501 4.13 -24.31 -9.70
CA ALA A 501 5.26 -24.26 -10.63
C ALA A 501 6.62 -24.49 -9.94
N CYS A 502 6.61 -25.01 -8.70
CA CYS A 502 7.82 -25.36 -7.97
C CYS A 502 7.59 -26.63 -7.15
N ALA A 503 8.01 -27.79 -7.66
CA ALA A 503 7.92 -29.05 -6.93
C ALA A 503 8.69 -29.05 -5.60
N VAL A 504 9.84 -28.37 -5.54
CA VAL A 504 10.68 -28.31 -4.33
C VAL A 504 10.03 -27.49 -3.22
N CYS A 505 9.24 -26.48 -3.60
CA CYS A 505 8.55 -25.61 -2.67
C CYS A 505 7.33 -26.32 -2.09
N ASP A 506 6.43 -26.80 -2.98
CA ASP A 506 5.08 -27.20 -2.57
C ASP A 506 4.89 -28.72 -2.50
N GLY A 507 5.83 -29.52 -3.01
CA GLY A 507 5.66 -30.97 -3.16
C GLY A 507 5.40 -31.71 -1.83
N ALA A 508 5.87 -31.16 -0.71
CA ALA A 508 5.69 -31.73 0.63
C ALA A 508 4.35 -31.38 1.29
N VAL A 509 3.60 -30.42 0.73
CA VAL A 509 2.35 -29.92 1.31
C VAL A 509 1.33 -31.07 1.44
N PRO A 510 0.55 -31.17 2.54
CA PRO A 510 -0.30 -32.33 2.83
C PRO A 510 -1.28 -32.73 1.74
N ILE A 511 -1.74 -31.78 0.91
CA ILE A 511 -2.71 -32.03 -0.17
C ILE A 511 -2.16 -32.96 -1.28
N PHE A 512 -0.84 -33.04 -1.44
CA PHE A 512 -0.18 -33.86 -2.46
C PHE A 512 0.27 -35.23 -1.95
N ARG A 513 0.23 -35.45 -0.63
CA ARG A 513 0.76 -36.65 0.00
C ARG A 513 -0.08 -37.88 -0.35
N ASN A 514 0.58 -38.92 -0.85
CA ASN A 514 -0.02 -40.17 -1.33
C ASN A 514 -1.12 -39.98 -2.39
N LYS A 515 -1.00 -38.92 -3.21
CA LYS A 515 -1.90 -38.61 -4.33
C LYS A 515 -1.21 -38.75 -5.67
N HIS A 516 -2.01 -38.88 -6.73
CA HIS A 516 -1.51 -38.84 -8.10
C HIS A 516 -1.20 -37.39 -8.48
N LEU A 517 0.05 -37.15 -8.89
CA LEU A 517 0.55 -35.85 -9.30
C LEU A 517 0.90 -35.87 -10.79
N VAL A 518 0.79 -34.72 -11.44
CA VAL A 518 1.12 -34.53 -12.85
C VAL A 518 2.19 -33.46 -12.98
N VAL A 519 3.20 -33.71 -13.81
CA VAL A 519 4.21 -32.73 -14.21
C VAL A 519 4.04 -32.44 -15.70
N ILE A 520 3.95 -31.17 -16.07
CA ILE A 520 4.00 -30.76 -17.48
C ILE A 520 5.39 -30.23 -17.80
N GLY A 521 6.08 -30.88 -18.74
CA GLY A 521 7.41 -30.50 -19.17
C GLY A 521 8.18 -31.66 -19.79
N GLY A 522 9.24 -31.36 -20.55
CA GLY A 522 10.03 -32.39 -21.24
C GLY A 522 11.55 -32.23 -21.14
N GLY A 523 12.04 -31.24 -20.39
CA GLY A 523 13.47 -31.01 -20.15
C GLY A 523 13.98 -31.67 -18.87
N ASP A 524 15.24 -31.40 -18.53
CA ASP A 524 15.84 -31.91 -17.28
C ASP A 524 15.06 -31.45 -16.04
N SER A 525 14.59 -30.20 -15.98
CA SER A 525 13.77 -29.71 -14.86
C SER A 525 12.52 -30.56 -14.64
N ALA A 526 11.82 -30.96 -15.70
CA ALA A 526 10.65 -31.82 -15.59
C ALA A 526 11.00 -33.21 -15.04
N ALA A 527 12.16 -33.75 -15.45
CA ALA A 527 12.63 -35.04 -14.94
C ALA A 527 13.05 -34.96 -13.46
N GLU A 528 13.77 -33.90 -13.07
CA GLU A 528 14.19 -33.65 -11.68
C GLU A 528 12.99 -33.45 -10.76
N GLU A 529 12.06 -32.58 -11.14
CA GLU A 529 10.86 -32.29 -10.36
C GLU A 529 9.95 -33.50 -10.25
N ALA A 530 9.75 -34.25 -11.34
CA ALA A 530 8.97 -35.48 -11.31
C ALA A 530 9.57 -36.51 -10.34
N MET A 531 10.89 -36.75 -10.41
CA MET A 531 11.57 -37.64 -9.46
C MET A 531 11.48 -37.14 -8.02
N TYR A 532 11.61 -35.82 -7.79
CA TYR A 532 11.46 -35.24 -6.46
C TYR A 532 10.06 -35.49 -5.87
N LEU A 533 9.01 -35.31 -6.68
CA LEU A 533 7.62 -35.52 -6.26
C LEU A 533 7.28 -36.96 -5.89
N THR A 534 8.04 -37.96 -6.38
CA THR A 534 7.83 -39.38 -6.01
C THR A 534 8.06 -39.69 -4.52
N LYS A 535 8.74 -38.79 -3.81
CA LYS A 535 8.90 -38.84 -2.34
C LYS A 535 7.57 -38.65 -1.61
N TYR A 536 6.62 -37.95 -2.22
CA TYR A 536 5.36 -37.55 -1.57
C TYR A 536 4.14 -38.17 -2.26
N GLY A 537 4.09 -38.13 -3.60
CA GLY A 537 2.99 -38.66 -4.40
C GLY A 537 2.92 -40.20 -4.38
N SER A 538 1.72 -40.73 -4.60
CA SER A 538 1.52 -42.17 -4.82
C SER A 538 2.02 -42.57 -6.21
N HIS A 539 1.80 -41.72 -7.21
CA HIS A 539 2.24 -41.87 -8.59
C HIS A 539 2.47 -40.49 -9.24
N VAL A 540 3.39 -40.38 -10.20
CA VAL A 540 3.66 -39.14 -10.93
C VAL A 540 3.55 -39.37 -12.43
N THR A 541 2.67 -38.64 -13.11
CA THR A 541 2.59 -38.67 -14.58
C THR A 541 3.31 -37.46 -15.17
N VAL A 542 4.23 -37.68 -16.11
CA VAL A 542 4.92 -36.59 -16.83
C VAL A 542 4.31 -36.44 -18.22
N LEU A 543 3.73 -35.29 -18.51
CA LEU A 543 3.17 -34.97 -19.82
C LEU A 543 4.21 -34.26 -20.68
N VAL A 544 4.60 -34.93 -21.77
CA VAL A 544 5.57 -34.43 -22.73
C VAL A 544 4.84 -34.12 -24.03
N ARG A 545 4.87 -32.85 -24.45
CA ARG A 545 4.18 -32.39 -25.67
C ARG A 545 4.67 -33.06 -26.95
N LYS A 546 5.92 -33.52 -26.99
CA LYS A 546 6.56 -34.17 -28.15
C LYS A 546 6.65 -35.68 -27.94
N ASP A 547 7.08 -36.38 -28.98
CA ASP A 547 7.36 -37.82 -29.02
C ASP A 547 8.68 -38.20 -28.32
N LYS A 548 9.45 -37.22 -27.85
CA LYS A 548 10.73 -37.41 -27.17
C LYS A 548 10.98 -36.39 -26.06
N LEU A 549 11.79 -36.77 -25.07
CA LEU A 549 12.30 -35.88 -24.03
C LEU A 549 13.44 -35.00 -24.58
N ARG A 550 13.47 -33.73 -24.14
CA ARG A 550 14.61 -32.81 -24.30
C ARG A 550 15.67 -33.02 -23.22
N ALA A 551 15.31 -33.69 -22.12
CA ALA A 551 16.22 -34.02 -21.02
C ALA A 551 17.49 -34.74 -21.52
N SER A 552 18.59 -34.55 -20.81
CA SER A 552 19.83 -35.29 -21.02
C SER A 552 19.59 -36.80 -20.97
N SER A 553 20.37 -37.57 -21.73
CA SER A 553 20.13 -39.02 -21.89
C SER A 553 20.09 -39.77 -20.56
N ILE A 554 20.94 -39.38 -19.60
CA ILE A 554 20.97 -39.98 -18.26
C ILE A 554 19.69 -39.67 -17.49
N MET A 555 19.22 -38.42 -17.54
CA MET A 555 18.00 -38.01 -16.84
C MET A 555 16.76 -38.63 -17.45
N ALA A 556 16.67 -38.69 -18.78
CA ALA A 556 15.59 -39.37 -19.48
C ALA A 556 15.53 -40.87 -19.10
N GLN A 557 16.67 -41.56 -19.04
CA GLN A 557 16.73 -42.96 -18.62
C GLN A 557 16.30 -43.16 -17.16
N ARG A 558 16.73 -42.29 -16.25
CA ARG A 558 16.32 -42.34 -14.84
C ARG A 558 14.81 -42.15 -14.70
N LEU A 559 14.25 -41.17 -15.41
CA LEU A 559 12.83 -40.88 -15.41
C LEU A 559 12.01 -42.07 -15.89
N LEU A 560 12.38 -42.66 -17.03
CA LEU A 560 11.65 -43.77 -17.66
C LEU A 560 11.75 -45.09 -16.89
N LYS A 561 12.80 -45.27 -16.07
CA LYS A 561 12.98 -46.48 -15.25
C LYS A 561 12.34 -46.38 -13.87
N HIS A 562 11.82 -45.23 -13.48
CA HIS A 562 11.31 -45.02 -12.13
C HIS A 562 9.91 -45.64 -11.96
N GLU A 563 9.75 -46.56 -11.00
CA GLU A 563 8.52 -47.37 -10.84
C GLU A 563 7.25 -46.55 -10.55
N LYS A 564 7.39 -45.41 -9.87
CA LYS A 564 6.28 -44.49 -9.59
C LYS A 564 6.00 -43.46 -10.69
N ILE A 565 6.70 -43.50 -11.82
CA ILE A 565 6.59 -42.48 -12.86
C ILE A 565 6.07 -43.08 -14.17
N THR A 566 5.03 -42.47 -14.73
CA THR A 566 4.57 -42.75 -16.10
C THR A 566 4.84 -41.53 -16.98
N VAL A 567 5.59 -41.70 -18.07
CA VAL A 567 5.80 -40.63 -19.06
C VAL A 567 4.79 -40.80 -20.20
N LYS A 568 3.95 -39.78 -20.43
CA LYS A 568 3.03 -39.72 -21.56
C LYS A 568 3.58 -38.76 -22.61
N PHE A 569 4.11 -39.32 -23.69
CA PHE A 569 4.54 -38.58 -24.87
C PHE A 569 3.36 -38.06 -25.67
N ASN A 570 3.61 -37.09 -26.55
CA ASN A 570 2.59 -36.47 -27.40
C ASN A 570 1.34 -36.01 -26.63
N THR A 571 1.46 -35.66 -25.35
CA THR A 571 0.30 -35.36 -24.49
C THR A 571 0.39 -33.94 -23.95
N VAL A 572 -0.73 -33.20 -23.99
CA VAL A 572 -0.85 -31.84 -23.46
C VAL A 572 -2.02 -31.74 -22.48
N GLY A 573 -1.93 -30.86 -21.48
CA GLY A 573 -3.06 -30.50 -20.64
C GLY A 573 -4.06 -29.61 -21.40
N VAL A 574 -5.35 -29.80 -21.16
CA VAL A 574 -6.45 -29.08 -21.82
C VAL A 574 -7.28 -28.28 -20.81
N GLU A 575 -7.66 -28.88 -19.68
CA GLU A 575 -8.54 -28.23 -18.69
C GLU A 575 -8.25 -28.81 -17.30
N VAL A 576 -8.24 -27.94 -16.27
CA VAL A 576 -8.13 -28.35 -14.87
C VAL A 576 -9.50 -28.35 -14.21
N LYS A 577 -9.85 -29.46 -13.57
CA LYS A 577 -11.11 -29.65 -12.83
C LYS A 577 -10.82 -29.91 -11.35
N GLY A 578 -11.79 -29.59 -10.51
CA GLY A 578 -11.65 -29.69 -9.07
C GLY A 578 -12.95 -30.10 -8.38
N ASP A 579 -12.83 -30.36 -7.09
CA ASP A 579 -13.94 -30.76 -6.23
C ASP A 579 -14.72 -29.55 -5.68
N ASP A 580 -15.81 -29.84 -4.96
CA ASP A 580 -16.66 -28.84 -4.31
C ASP A 580 -15.94 -28.06 -3.20
N LYS A 581 -14.79 -28.55 -2.73
CA LYS A 581 -13.95 -27.90 -1.71
C LYS A 581 -12.94 -26.93 -2.32
N GLY A 582 -12.89 -26.83 -3.65
CA GLY A 582 -12.02 -25.91 -4.37
C GLY A 582 -10.61 -26.44 -4.62
N LEU A 583 -10.36 -27.74 -4.43
CA LEU A 583 -9.08 -28.37 -4.74
C LEU A 583 -9.10 -29.03 -6.12
N MET A 584 -7.95 -29.03 -6.80
CA MET A 584 -7.79 -29.81 -8.03
C MET A 584 -8.04 -31.30 -7.77
N SER A 585 -8.81 -31.93 -8.66
CA SER A 585 -9.14 -33.36 -8.59
C SER A 585 -8.90 -34.09 -9.90
N HIS A 586 -8.97 -33.40 -11.04
CA HIS A 586 -8.73 -34.00 -12.35
C HIS A 586 -8.03 -33.05 -13.32
N LEU A 587 -7.29 -33.63 -14.26
CA LEU A 587 -6.72 -32.94 -15.42
C LEU A 587 -7.22 -33.60 -16.70
N VAL A 588 -7.88 -32.82 -17.57
CA VAL A 588 -8.18 -33.25 -18.93
C VAL A 588 -6.90 -33.12 -19.74
N VAL A 589 -6.49 -34.18 -20.42
CA VAL A 589 -5.31 -34.20 -21.28
C VAL A 589 -5.68 -34.70 -22.67
N LYS A 590 -4.87 -34.33 -23.66
CA LYS A 590 -5.08 -34.67 -25.06
C LYS A 590 -3.82 -35.22 -25.68
N ASP A 591 -3.95 -36.36 -26.36
CA ASP A 591 -2.92 -36.84 -27.27
C ASP A 591 -2.97 -36.02 -28.56
N VAL A 592 -1.88 -35.35 -28.90
CA VAL A 592 -1.81 -34.45 -30.06
C VAL A 592 -1.65 -35.19 -31.39
N THR A 593 -1.32 -36.48 -31.36
CA THR A 593 -1.20 -37.32 -32.56
C THR A 593 -2.52 -37.99 -32.92
N THR A 594 -3.29 -38.45 -31.93
CA THR A 594 -4.59 -39.10 -32.17
C THR A 594 -5.77 -38.16 -32.02
N GLY A 595 -5.59 -37.03 -31.33
CA GLY A 595 -6.65 -36.08 -30.99
C GLY A 595 -7.56 -36.53 -29.84
N GLN A 596 -7.35 -37.72 -29.27
CA GLN A 596 -8.17 -38.24 -28.19
C GLN A 596 -7.93 -37.48 -26.88
N GLU A 597 -9.03 -37.18 -26.18
CA GLU A 597 -9.02 -36.57 -24.85
C GLU A 597 -9.34 -37.63 -23.79
N GLU A 598 -8.65 -37.55 -22.67
CA GLU A 598 -8.91 -38.37 -21.49
C GLU A 598 -8.92 -37.48 -20.24
N THR A 599 -9.61 -37.92 -19.19
CA THR A 599 -9.60 -37.24 -17.90
C THR A 599 -8.77 -38.06 -16.92
N LEU A 600 -7.65 -37.49 -16.47
CA LEU A 600 -6.78 -38.07 -15.45
C LEU A 600 -7.26 -37.63 -14.06
N GLU A 601 -7.47 -38.56 -13.15
CA GLU A 601 -7.64 -38.24 -11.73
C GLU A 601 -6.27 -37.83 -11.16
N ALA A 602 -6.13 -36.57 -10.78
CA ALA A 602 -4.87 -36.01 -10.29
C ALA A 602 -5.15 -34.87 -9.32
N ASN A 603 -4.53 -34.93 -8.14
CA ASN A 603 -4.71 -33.91 -7.10
C ASN A 603 -3.64 -32.81 -7.15
N GLY A 604 -2.62 -32.97 -8.01
CA GLY A 604 -1.58 -31.98 -8.19
C GLY A 604 -1.12 -31.85 -9.63
N LEU A 605 -0.92 -30.62 -10.09
CA LEU A 605 -0.28 -30.27 -11.35
C LEU A 605 0.92 -29.36 -11.08
N PHE A 606 2.09 -29.74 -11.59
CA PHE A 606 3.34 -29.00 -11.47
C PHE A 606 3.87 -28.59 -12.85
N TYR A 607 4.02 -27.28 -13.07
CA TYR A 607 4.63 -26.76 -14.29
C TYR A 607 6.16 -26.78 -14.20
N ALA A 608 6.79 -27.54 -15.11
CA ALA A 608 8.24 -27.61 -15.28
C ALA A 608 8.64 -27.21 -16.72
N ILE A 609 8.06 -26.10 -17.21
CA ILE A 609 8.21 -25.60 -18.59
C ILE A 609 9.17 -24.40 -18.72
N GLY A 610 9.96 -24.14 -17.68
CA GLY A 610 10.94 -23.05 -17.63
C GLY A 610 10.40 -21.79 -16.97
N HIS A 611 11.24 -20.77 -16.90
CA HIS A 611 10.92 -19.46 -16.32
C HIS A 611 11.38 -18.37 -17.30
N ASP A 612 10.76 -17.21 -17.21
CA ASP A 612 11.12 -16.02 -17.97
C ASP A 612 11.80 -15.02 -17.02
N PRO A 613 13.13 -14.85 -17.08
CA PRO A 613 13.83 -13.84 -16.29
C PRO A 613 13.41 -12.43 -16.73
N ALA A 614 13.21 -11.54 -15.77
CA ALA A 614 12.72 -10.18 -16.01
C ALA A 614 13.84 -9.23 -16.48
N THR A 615 14.45 -9.53 -17.62
CA THR A 615 15.63 -8.83 -18.18
C THR A 615 15.30 -7.86 -19.31
N ALA A 616 14.01 -7.59 -19.56
CA ALA A 616 13.57 -6.68 -20.63
C ALA A 616 14.22 -5.28 -20.53
N LEU A 617 14.41 -4.76 -19.31
CA LEU A 617 15.03 -3.46 -19.05
C LEU A 617 16.49 -3.36 -19.50
N VAL A 618 17.21 -4.48 -19.52
CA VAL A 618 18.66 -4.54 -19.77
C VAL A 618 19.00 -5.30 -21.05
N LYS A 619 17.99 -5.60 -21.87
CA LYS A 619 18.16 -6.35 -23.12
C LYS A 619 19.13 -5.63 -24.05
N GLY A 620 20.22 -6.31 -24.41
CA GLY A 620 21.27 -5.75 -25.26
C GLY A 620 22.25 -4.81 -24.55
N GLN A 621 22.07 -4.55 -23.26
CA GLN A 621 22.98 -3.73 -22.43
C GLN A 621 23.82 -4.57 -21.48
N LEU A 622 23.29 -5.71 -20.99
CA LEU A 622 24.02 -6.70 -20.20
C LEU A 622 24.15 -8.01 -20.97
N GLU A 623 25.24 -8.74 -20.71
CA GLU A 623 25.37 -10.13 -21.15
C GLU A 623 24.30 -10.98 -20.49
N THR A 624 23.53 -11.69 -21.32
CA THR A 624 22.52 -12.66 -20.88
C THR A 624 22.80 -14.00 -21.54
N ASP A 625 22.49 -15.09 -20.84
CA ASP A 625 22.67 -16.42 -21.39
C ASP A 625 21.61 -16.74 -22.45
N SER A 626 21.68 -17.93 -23.06
CA SER A 626 20.73 -18.37 -24.09
C SER A 626 19.28 -18.46 -23.62
N GLU A 627 19.02 -18.45 -22.31
CA GLU A 627 17.69 -18.49 -21.70
C GLU A 627 17.24 -17.12 -21.19
N GLY A 628 18.08 -16.09 -21.34
CA GLY A 628 17.78 -14.70 -21.00
C GLY A 628 18.16 -14.27 -19.58
N TYR A 629 18.82 -15.13 -18.80
CA TYR A 629 19.30 -14.80 -17.44
C TYR A 629 20.54 -13.92 -17.52
N VAL A 630 20.69 -12.96 -16.60
CA VAL A 630 21.89 -12.12 -16.54
C VAL A 630 23.10 -12.97 -16.15
N VAL A 631 24.16 -12.90 -16.94
CA VAL A 631 25.41 -13.59 -16.64
C VAL A 631 26.15 -12.82 -15.55
N THR A 632 26.47 -13.52 -14.46
CA THR A 632 27.31 -13.00 -13.37
C THR A 632 28.61 -13.77 -13.28
N LYS A 633 29.68 -13.10 -12.83
CA LYS A 633 30.94 -13.80 -12.52
C LYS A 633 30.68 -14.80 -11.38
N PRO A 634 30.97 -16.11 -11.56
CA PRO A 634 30.60 -17.14 -10.58
C PRO A 634 31.09 -16.84 -9.17
N GLY A 635 30.18 -16.94 -8.19
CA GLY A 635 30.46 -16.65 -6.78
C GLY A 635 30.40 -15.17 -6.41
N THR A 636 30.00 -14.29 -7.34
CA THR A 636 29.82 -12.84 -7.13
C THR A 636 28.51 -12.37 -7.75
N THR A 637 28.20 -11.08 -7.63
CA THR A 637 27.03 -10.45 -8.29
C THR A 637 27.39 -9.55 -9.46
N LEU A 638 28.67 -9.51 -9.82
CA LEU A 638 29.23 -8.67 -10.88
C LEU A 638 28.70 -9.08 -12.25
N THR A 639 28.16 -8.12 -13.00
CA THR A 639 27.68 -8.32 -14.38
C THR A 639 28.74 -7.93 -15.40
N SER A 640 28.40 -7.95 -16.70
CA SER A 640 29.27 -7.49 -17.78
C SER A 640 29.52 -5.96 -17.79
N VAL A 641 28.74 -5.19 -17.02
CA VAL A 641 28.92 -3.73 -16.88
C VAL A 641 29.31 -3.40 -15.45
N GLU A 642 30.46 -2.75 -15.30
CA GLU A 642 30.98 -2.32 -14.00
C GLU A 642 30.03 -1.32 -13.32
N GLY A 643 29.74 -1.54 -12.04
CA GLY A 643 28.76 -0.77 -11.27
C GLY A 643 27.31 -1.27 -11.41
N VAL A 644 27.07 -2.30 -12.21
CA VAL A 644 25.78 -3.00 -12.28
C VAL A 644 25.92 -4.40 -11.71
N PHE A 645 25.06 -4.72 -10.75
CA PHE A 645 25.04 -5.98 -10.03
C PHE A 645 23.70 -6.69 -10.25
N ALA A 646 23.69 -8.02 -10.28
CA ALA A 646 22.45 -8.79 -10.41
C ALA A 646 22.29 -9.75 -9.23
N ALA A 647 21.09 -9.83 -8.67
CA ALA A 647 20.78 -10.65 -7.51
C ALA A 647 19.44 -11.37 -7.63
N GLY A 648 19.35 -12.54 -6.98
CA GLY A 648 18.19 -13.41 -7.02
C GLY A 648 17.94 -14.06 -8.38
N ASP A 649 16.71 -14.47 -8.61
CA ASP A 649 16.35 -15.33 -9.75
C ASP A 649 16.66 -14.72 -11.13
N VAL A 650 16.87 -13.40 -11.27
CA VAL A 650 17.24 -12.78 -12.54
C VAL A 650 18.60 -13.27 -13.08
N GLN A 651 19.46 -13.80 -12.21
CA GLN A 651 20.77 -14.38 -12.53
C GLN A 651 20.92 -15.84 -12.08
N ASP A 652 19.95 -16.39 -11.32
CA ASP A 652 19.99 -17.77 -10.83
C ASP A 652 18.90 -18.62 -11.48
N LYS A 653 19.30 -19.42 -12.47
CA LYS A 653 18.44 -20.45 -13.08
C LYS A 653 18.52 -21.82 -12.40
N ARG A 654 19.45 -22.00 -11.46
CA ARG A 654 19.77 -23.30 -10.87
C ARG A 654 18.99 -23.55 -9.59
N TYR A 655 18.99 -22.62 -8.63
CA TYR A 655 18.40 -22.85 -7.31
C TYR A 655 17.00 -22.27 -7.18
N ARG A 656 16.80 -20.99 -7.54
CA ARG A 656 15.48 -20.31 -7.57
C ARG A 656 14.70 -20.48 -6.26
N GLN A 657 15.33 -20.11 -5.14
CA GLN A 657 14.73 -20.17 -3.82
C GLN A 657 14.75 -18.79 -3.16
N ALA A 658 13.76 -18.51 -2.31
CA ALA A 658 13.71 -17.26 -1.55
C ALA A 658 14.97 -17.03 -0.72
N ILE A 659 15.51 -18.08 -0.10
CA ILE A 659 16.70 -18.00 0.76
C ILE A 659 18.00 -17.80 -0.05
N THR A 660 18.13 -18.41 -1.23
CA THR A 660 19.30 -18.17 -2.12
C THR A 660 19.22 -16.77 -2.72
N SER A 661 18.02 -16.32 -3.09
CA SER A 661 17.76 -14.95 -3.53
C SER A 661 18.11 -13.92 -2.44
N ALA A 662 17.70 -14.13 -1.19
CA ALA A 662 18.10 -13.27 -0.07
C ALA A 662 19.63 -13.25 0.10
N GLY A 663 20.28 -14.42 0.06
CA GLY A 663 21.74 -14.53 0.14
C GLY A 663 22.48 -13.75 -0.96
N THR A 664 22.07 -13.90 -2.22
CA THR A 664 22.67 -13.14 -3.34
C THR A 664 22.32 -11.65 -3.29
N GLY A 665 21.18 -11.26 -2.72
CA GLY A 665 20.87 -9.86 -2.40
C GLY A 665 21.85 -9.24 -1.42
N CYS A 666 22.25 -9.98 -0.37
CA CYS A 666 23.33 -9.57 0.53
C CYS A 666 24.65 -9.41 -0.22
N MET A 667 25.00 -10.36 -1.10
CA MET A 667 26.24 -10.28 -1.89
C MET A 667 26.25 -9.03 -2.77
N ALA A 668 25.13 -8.71 -3.44
CA ALA A 668 25.04 -7.51 -4.28
C ALA A 668 25.15 -6.20 -3.50
N ALA A 669 24.60 -6.15 -2.28
CA ALA A 669 24.80 -4.98 -1.42
C ALA A 669 26.27 -4.76 -1.08
N LEU A 670 26.99 -5.82 -0.71
CA LEU A 670 28.41 -5.71 -0.31
C LEU A 670 29.31 -5.44 -1.52
N ASP A 671 29.04 -6.05 -2.67
CA ASP A 671 29.75 -5.78 -3.92
C ASP A 671 29.53 -4.31 -4.36
N ALA A 672 28.29 -3.80 -4.25
CA ALA A 672 27.96 -2.41 -4.58
C ALA A 672 28.55 -1.40 -3.59
N GLU A 673 28.51 -1.68 -2.29
CA GLU A 673 29.15 -0.85 -1.25
C GLU A 673 30.65 -0.73 -1.53
N LYS A 674 31.32 -1.87 -1.73
CA LYS A 674 32.76 -1.90 -2.03
C LYS A 674 33.07 -1.08 -3.27
N PHE A 675 32.33 -1.31 -4.36
CA PHE A 675 32.48 -0.55 -5.60
C PHE A 675 32.34 0.96 -5.40
N LEU A 676 31.31 1.40 -4.66
CA LEU A 676 31.11 2.81 -4.37
C LEU A 676 32.26 3.38 -3.53
N SER A 677 32.75 2.64 -2.53
CA SER A 677 33.88 3.07 -1.71
C SER A 677 35.19 3.22 -2.50
N GLU A 678 35.47 2.32 -3.45
CA GLU A 678 36.66 2.39 -4.31
C GLU A 678 36.60 3.54 -5.33
N HIS A 679 35.40 4.09 -5.58
CA HIS A 679 35.15 5.16 -6.54
C HIS A 679 34.81 6.51 -5.89
N GLU A 680 34.83 6.62 -4.55
CA GLU A 680 34.64 7.89 -3.83
C GLU A 680 35.93 8.75 -3.78
N ASP A 681 37.09 8.19 -4.10
CA ASP A 681 38.42 8.82 -3.92
C ASP A 681 39.07 9.42 -5.20
N THR A 682 38.33 9.62 -6.29
CA THR A 682 38.83 10.37 -7.46
C THR A 682 38.15 11.75 -7.54
N PRO A 683 38.78 12.82 -7.06
CA PRO A 683 38.31 14.18 -7.31
C PRO A 683 38.32 14.41 -8.83
N ALA A 684 37.17 14.73 -9.40
CA ALA A 684 37.09 15.22 -10.77
C ALA A 684 37.96 16.48 -10.89
N GLU A 685 39.06 16.39 -11.65
CA GLU A 685 39.84 17.55 -12.04
C GLU A 685 38.94 18.56 -12.72
N HIS A 686 38.81 19.74 -12.12
CA HIS A 686 38.27 20.94 -12.75
C HIS A 686 39.08 21.22 -14.02
N ARG A 687 38.55 20.83 -15.19
CA ARG A 687 38.98 21.40 -16.47
C ARG A 687 38.37 22.80 -16.56
N ASP A 688 39.10 23.77 -16.03
CA ASP A 688 38.87 25.18 -16.28
C ASP A 688 39.18 25.49 -17.75
N THR A 689 38.14 25.64 -18.58
CA THR A 689 38.26 26.30 -19.88
C THR A 689 37.97 27.79 -19.72
N THR A 690 39.00 28.55 -19.36
CA THR A 690 39.04 30.01 -19.61
C THR A 690 40.36 30.35 -20.33
N ALA A 691 40.39 30.11 -21.63
CA ALA A 691 41.37 30.73 -22.50
C ALA A 691 40.91 32.17 -22.80
N VAL A 692 41.52 33.10 -22.07
CA VAL A 692 41.43 34.55 -22.28
C VAL A 692 41.97 34.90 -23.67
N GLN A 693 41.14 35.58 -24.47
CA GLN A 693 41.60 36.37 -25.60
C GLN A 693 42.50 37.51 -25.10
N GLY A 694 43.71 37.61 -25.66
CA GLY A 694 44.62 38.72 -25.42
C GLY A 694 45.78 38.73 -26.42
N ASN A 695 45.57 39.47 -27.51
CA ASN A 695 46.53 40.19 -28.37
C ASN A 695 47.95 39.63 -28.57
N LEU A 696 48.21 39.13 -29.79
CA LEU A 696 49.08 39.78 -30.80
C LEU A 696 48.82 39.19 -32.19
#